data_AF-A0A9D8MLL0-F1
#
_entry.id   AF-A0A9D8MLL0-F1
#
_cell.length_a   1.000
_cell.length_b   1.000
_cell.length_c   1.000
_cell.angle_alpha   90.00
_cell.angle_beta   90.00
_cell.angle_gamma   90.00
#
_symmetry.space_group_name_H-M   'P 1'
#
loop_
_entity.id
_entity.type
_entity.pdbx_description
1 polymer ?
#
loop_
_entity_poly.entity_id
_entity_poly.type
_entity_poly.pdbx_seq_one_letter_code
_entity_poly.pdbx_strand_id
1 'polypeptide(L)'
;MLKKICFLWTVFAGLLISVFASDIVWDQTNQFDGWKPLRNVKCEVKNGLLMLTEIENDPQLVSGPLKLDPARFRSFRFRYRYENPAGSSQGGQLYYARENGHFSDRARWDIPKLIPDGEWHTLVLTEKNMTNKVSWFEGGPITRLRFDPTGNTGGQIEISELRIVDSESPVKKGMEGMEKMDVRRPLPPVEYTLDADKWPDLKPEYVDFSKPHSPHESYFRGKMIKSPQDMPRGGKYETFYLRREIELKEKPVQAWVQYVADDSAELFLNGTSISRNSNWKVTESAEVSPNLKKGKNVWGFRYNNTRSAGGVLAELYVQYADGSFERFDTDGSFRSSAVKSENWSRPGFDASGWEGVIEQAGPPNLPWIVKVAYNDYAVPQRFLRGSVTPASARAGSTVRLRFDFEGKILSAPLDAALTLRKGESLAWSEKITLDSASIRSGENGTWSIEFDYRLPLYLNSGRLTARIESGSIFCKNGGFPEAEFDFLRIEQDPAFGRKPEVHIGQSKEYGPHVVLNGKPAFFIWGLTNSVRRPDLLPRFGDAPLNLVTVFGGARQAWPECGKFDPTVYDRNAEAWRRENPGAWFIWDLSIYPPSDWAEKYPDEMCQDEKGTINMDGQNSSVNHSFASRQALKDMEECLVKSIEYLESSPYANRILGYRVTGGHTIEWLGWDSSKPKRALDFSPAAGKAFEEFARKHYPQLQDYTIPTFAERHQLDGGELLWEPGKHWRSIAYHDFYSNAVADMMIHLCSKAKDLLNGRKLVGTYYGYVATLHGSGNSQMRAHYALKKVLDSKAVDFLLSPQAYSIRNLGDTCGDMKPFESIRKAGIIPVIEDDARTHCGAVTGGIYQTVTEQTTLDIVRRDLGIALCRNEIPYLYAIWNGTDFDFPALSETFEKIRRIGEFCLERNVRRNAKIAVVFSEKTVTSMPMLAGPFERTQMYQQYRPDGTVLSGLNNCQTLTYESFIGNATRFARLGAPVDYLLAEDLKDHPGEYKMYIFLNCFVYDQDFLLAVEKLRQRECTLFWVYAPGYTFDGRNSTENMKRLTGISLAKSDEPLVPAVKLRNGQWMGGRTTRFAPCFYVTDPNAEVLGVNELGQPGLAAVRTERAESIFSCVYQLDTPFLTELAKRTGVHIYSENSDPMEANAALISLHARFAGLKTVKLPRKTNVLDVFNGRIIARDADSFTFEAPLHSSWLFYYGDDADDLLKKMQGR
;
A
#
# COMPACT_ATOMS: atom_id res chain seq x y z
N MET A 1 -55.70 -64.20 9.12
CA MET A 1 -54.71 -63.29 9.72
C MET A 1 -54.57 -62.09 8.79
N LEU A 2 -55.41 -61.06 8.82
CA LEU A 2 -56.20 -60.49 9.91
C LEU A 2 -55.37 -60.06 11.12
N LYS A 3 -55.49 -58.76 11.38
CA LYS A 3 -55.07 -57.94 12.53
C LYS A 3 -53.63 -57.41 12.44
N LYS A 4 -53.35 -56.12 12.26
CA LYS A 4 -54.16 -54.88 12.27
C LYS A 4 -53.28 -53.79 11.60
N ILE A 5 -53.70 -52.96 10.64
CA ILE A 5 -54.82 -51.98 10.66
C ILE A 5 -54.53 -50.91 11.73
N CYS A 6 -54.54 -49.60 11.52
CA CYS A 6 -54.78 -48.69 10.39
C CYS A 6 -54.54 -47.28 10.99
N PHE A 7 -54.00 -46.34 10.21
CA PHE A 7 -54.60 -45.05 9.85
C PHE A 7 -53.52 -44.23 9.12
N LEU A 8 -53.63 -44.07 7.79
CA LEU A 8 -54.06 -42.83 7.12
C LEU A 8 -53.02 -41.70 7.21
N TRP A 9 -52.67 -40.89 6.20
CA TRP A 9 -53.03 -40.71 4.79
C TRP A 9 -52.14 -39.55 4.27
N THR A 10 -51.93 -39.50 2.96
CA THR A 10 -51.58 -38.32 2.13
C THR A 10 -52.45 -37.07 2.42
N VAL A 11 -51.88 -35.84 2.37
CA VAL A 11 -52.33 -34.63 1.62
C VAL A 11 -51.37 -33.43 1.84
N PHE A 12 -51.23 -32.64 0.79
CA PHE A 12 -50.41 -31.46 0.47
C PHE A 12 -50.29 -30.27 1.48
N ALA A 13 -49.11 -29.60 1.34
CA ALA A 13 -48.80 -28.16 1.47
C ALA A 13 -48.82 -27.45 2.84
N GLY A 14 -47.68 -26.83 3.19
CA GLY A 14 -47.54 -25.77 4.19
C GLY A 14 -46.09 -25.27 4.31
N LEU A 15 -45.86 -23.98 4.09
CA LEU A 15 -44.59 -23.25 4.22
C LEU A 15 -43.84 -23.48 5.54
N LEU A 16 -42.51 -23.30 5.51
CA LEU A 16 -41.70 -22.60 6.54
C LEU A 16 -40.27 -22.39 5.97
N ILE A 17 -40.04 -21.34 5.18
CA ILE A 17 -39.29 -20.14 5.61
C ILE A 17 -38.08 -20.49 6.49
N SER A 18 -36.87 -20.57 5.92
CA SER A 18 -35.66 -20.27 6.69
C SER A 18 -35.60 -18.75 6.86
N VAL A 19 -36.24 -18.26 7.90
CA VAL A 19 -36.20 -16.86 8.32
C VAL A 19 -34.73 -16.52 8.55
N PHE A 20 -34.21 -15.49 7.85
CA PHE A 20 -33.01 -14.78 8.27
C PHE A 20 -33.23 -14.47 9.76
N ALA A 21 -32.48 -15.11 10.66
CA ALA A 21 -32.69 -14.87 12.09
C ALA A 21 -32.58 -13.37 12.35
N SER A 22 -33.72 -12.77 12.66
CA SER A 22 -33.90 -11.39 13.07
C SER A 22 -33.23 -11.16 14.42
N ASP A 23 -33.25 -9.91 14.90
CA ASP A 23 -33.05 -9.61 16.32
C ASP A 23 -33.69 -10.68 17.20
N ILE A 24 -33.00 -11.06 18.29
CA ILE A 24 -33.57 -11.95 19.29
C ILE A 24 -34.31 -11.05 20.27
N VAL A 25 -35.63 -11.22 20.33
CA VAL A 25 -36.54 -10.39 21.12
C VAL A 25 -37.21 -11.26 22.17
N TRP A 26 -37.24 -10.76 23.41
CA TRP A 26 -38.04 -11.27 24.51
C TRP A 26 -39.03 -10.20 24.91
N ASP A 27 -40.31 -10.50 24.74
CA ASP A 27 -41.42 -9.57 24.98
C ASP A 27 -42.71 -10.33 25.34
N GLN A 28 -43.85 -9.64 25.33
CA GLN A 28 -45.16 -10.24 25.58
C GLN A 28 -45.53 -11.42 24.66
N THR A 29 -44.98 -11.48 23.44
CA THR A 29 -45.34 -12.50 22.45
C THR A 29 -44.77 -13.88 22.81
N ASN A 30 -43.58 -13.91 23.42
CA ASN A 30 -42.92 -15.13 23.90
C ASN A 30 -42.82 -15.21 25.42
N GLN A 31 -43.49 -14.31 26.14
CA GLN A 31 -43.54 -14.28 27.61
C GLN A 31 -42.13 -14.32 28.24
N PHE A 32 -41.18 -13.62 27.63
CA PHE A 32 -39.77 -13.59 28.06
C PHE A 32 -39.12 -14.97 28.25
N ASP A 33 -39.43 -15.91 27.35
CA ASP A 33 -39.01 -17.31 27.44
C ASP A 33 -37.53 -17.49 27.80
N GLY A 34 -37.27 -18.39 28.76
CA GLY A 34 -35.95 -18.74 29.26
C GLY A 34 -35.38 -17.84 30.36
N TRP A 35 -35.87 -16.61 30.57
CA TRP A 35 -35.36 -15.73 31.63
C TRP A 35 -35.88 -16.15 33.01
N LYS A 36 -34.95 -16.27 33.98
CA LYS A 36 -35.26 -16.68 35.35
C LYS A 36 -34.48 -15.85 36.37
N PRO A 37 -35.03 -15.61 37.58
CA PRO A 37 -34.28 -14.98 38.65
C PRO A 37 -33.12 -15.90 39.06
N LEU A 38 -31.92 -15.35 39.18
CA LEU A 38 -30.73 -16.05 39.64
C LEU A 38 -30.44 -15.75 41.11
N ARG A 39 -30.48 -14.47 41.51
CA ARG A 39 -30.18 -14.03 42.87
C ARG A 39 -30.79 -12.65 43.17
N ASN A 40 -31.14 -12.38 44.43
CA ASN A 40 -31.46 -11.03 44.95
C ASN A 40 -32.58 -10.28 44.22
N VAL A 41 -33.47 -11.00 43.52
CA VAL A 41 -34.64 -10.42 42.85
C VAL A 41 -35.72 -11.47 42.66
N LYS A 42 -36.97 -11.09 42.83
CA LYS A 42 -38.12 -11.88 42.39
C LYS A 42 -38.53 -11.44 41.00
N CYS A 43 -38.68 -12.42 40.12
CA CYS A 43 -39.01 -12.19 38.72
C CYS A 43 -40.25 -13.01 38.35
N GLU A 44 -41.28 -12.35 37.83
CA GLU A 44 -42.47 -12.98 37.27
C GLU A 44 -42.89 -12.28 35.96
N VAL A 45 -43.54 -13.00 35.06
CA VAL A 45 -44.15 -12.41 33.87
C VAL A 45 -45.63 -12.19 34.16
N LYS A 46 -46.08 -10.93 34.14
CA LYS A 46 -47.45 -10.54 34.46
C LYS A 46 -47.94 -9.50 33.45
N ASN A 47 -49.12 -9.71 32.88
CA ASN A 47 -49.72 -8.87 31.84
C ASN A 47 -48.77 -8.63 30.63
N GLY A 48 -47.95 -9.61 30.27
CA GLY A 48 -47.00 -9.51 29.16
C GLY A 48 -45.73 -8.69 29.46
N LEU A 49 -45.50 -8.29 30.71
CA LEU A 49 -44.29 -7.60 31.16
C LEU A 49 -43.45 -8.51 32.06
N LEU A 50 -42.13 -8.40 31.96
CA LEU A 50 -41.20 -9.02 32.91
C LEU A 50 -41.08 -8.09 34.13
N MET A 51 -41.64 -8.54 35.25
CA MET A 51 -41.77 -7.76 36.48
C MET A 51 -40.69 -8.18 37.47
N LEU A 52 -39.84 -7.23 37.85
CA LEU A 52 -38.82 -7.40 38.89
C LEU A 52 -39.29 -6.70 40.16
N THR A 53 -39.51 -7.50 41.20
CA THR A 53 -39.96 -7.06 42.53
C THR A 53 -39.05 -7.65 43.60
N GLU A 54 -39.17 -7.21 44.85
CA GLU A 54 -38.28 -7.66 45.95
C GLU A 54 -36.79 -7.50 45.56
N ILE A 55 -36.45 -6.39 44.89
CA ILE A 55 -35.11 -6.10 44.39
C ILE A 55 -34.17 -5.84 45.57
N GLU A 56 -33.24 -6.76 45.81
CA GLU A 56 -32.15 -6.60 46.77
C GLU A 56 -30.86 -6.11 46.06
N ASN A 57 -29.77 -5.93 46.81
CA ASN A 57 -28.50 -5.47 46.23
C ASN A 57 -27.96 -6.51 45.23
N ASP A 58 -27.50 -6.06 44.06
CA ASP A 58 -27.05 -6.91 42.94
C ASP A 58 -28.12 -7.93 42.46
N PRO A 59 -29.27 -7.45 41.94
CA PRO A 59 -30.35 -8.28 41.42
C PRO A 59 -29.95 -8.93 40.09
N GLN A 60 -29.97 -10.26 40.03
CA GLN A 60 -29.47 -11.02 38.86
C GLN A 60 -30.57 -11.83 38.21
N LEU A 61 -30.69 -11.71 36.89
CA LEU A 61 -31.45 -12.62 36.03
C LEU A 61 -30.52 -13.38 35.10
N VAL A 62 -30.88 -14.60 34.74
CA VAL A 62 -30.14 -15.40 33.77
C VAL A 62 -31.04 -15.82 32.62
N SER A 63 -30.53 -15.77 31.40
CA SER A 63 -31.23 -16.22 30.21
C SER A 63 -31.27 -17.75 30.13
N GLY A 64 -32.17 -18.28 29.30
CA GLY A 64 -32.09 -19.65 28.81
C GLY A 64 -30.86 -19.88 27.93
N PRO A 65 -30.60 -21.11 27.47
CA PRO A 65 -29.54 -21.40 26.51
C PRO A 65 -29.70 -20.59 25.22
N LEU A 66 -28.59 -20.02 24.75
CA LEU A 66 -28.48 -19.22 23.52
C LEU A 66 -27.37 -19.77 22.62
N LYS A 67 -27.30 -19.27 21.40
CA LYS A 67 -26.16 -19.43 20.51
C LYS A 67 -25.97 -18.15 19.68
N LEU A 68 -25.42 -17.13 20.32
CA LEU A 68 -25.20 -15.83 19.68
C LEU A 68 -23.82 -15.82 19.02
N ASP A 69 -23.77 -15.47 17.74
CA ASP A 69 -22.53 -15.11 17.09
C ASP A 69 -22.14 -13.68 17.49
N PRO A 70 -21.04 -13.48 18.25
CA PRO A 70 -20.66 -12.15 18.69
C PRO A 70 -20.28 -11.21 17.54
N ALA A 71 -19.90 -11.75 16.37
CA ALA A 71 -19.62 -10.94 15.19
C ALA A 71 -20.88 -10.30 14.61
N ARG A 72 -22.02 -10.99 14.73
CA ARG A 72 -23.34 -10.54 14.25
C ARG A 72 -24.06 -9.69 15.28
N PHE A 73 -24.15 -10.13 16.53
CA PHE A 73 -24.94 -9.44 17.54
C PHE A 73 -24.06 -8.51 18.38
N ARG A 74 -24.26 -7.19 18.27
CA ARG A 74 -23.38 -6.17 18.90
C ARG A 74 -24.09 -5.06 19.66
N SER A 75 -25.41 -5.18 19.80
CA SER A 75 -26.23 -4.25 20.57
C SER A 75 -27.28 -5.01 21.38
N PHE A 76 -27.53 -4.55 22.59
CA PHE A 76 -28.53 -5.07 23.52
C PHE A 76 -29.40 -3.90 23.92
N ARG A 77 -30.67 -3.96 23.54
CA ARG A 77 -31.69 -2.97 23.84
C ARG A 77 -32.64 -3.54 24.87
N PHE A 78 -33.07 -2.72 25.81
CA PHE A 78 -34.22 -3.05 26.63
C PHE A 78 -35.10 -1.83 26.89
N ARG A 79 -36.41 -2.07 26.98
CA ARG A 79 -37.42 -1.05 27.29
C ARG A 79 -37.99 -1.32 28.68
N TYR A 80 -37.80 -0.37 29.59
CA TYR A 80 -38.12 -0.53 31.00
C TYR A 80 -38.91 0.67 31.55
N ARG A 81 -39.63 0.45 32.65
CA ARG A 81 -40.15 1.47 33.55
C ARG A 81 -39.67 1.13 34.96
N TYR A 82 -39.13 2.09 35.68
CA TYR A 82 -38.60 1.85 37.03
C TYR A 82 -39.27 2.80 38.03
N GLU A 83 -39.87 2.22 39.06
CA GLU A 83 -40.43 2.96 40.19
C GLU A 83 -39.60 2.61 41.44
N ASN A 84 -38.74 3.52 41.89
CA ASN A 84 -38.02 3.35 43.17
C ASN A 84 -38.16 4.61 44.03
N PRO A 85 -38.82 4.52 45.19
CA PRO A 85 -39.06 5.67 46.06
C PRO A 85 -37.79 6.30 46.67
N ALA A 86 -36.62 5.64 46.58
CA ALA A 86 -35.35 6.14 47.13
C ALA A 86 -34.41 6.81 46.11
N GLY A 87 -34.74 6.82 44.81
CA GLY A 87 -33.87 7.33 43.74
C GLY A 87 -32.68 6.41 43.39
N SER A 88 -32.19 6.47 42.14
CA SER A 88 -31.17 5.58 41.58
C SER A 88 -29.75 6.18 41.70
N SER A 89 -28.85 5.53 42.46
CA SER A 89 -27.47 6.02 42.65
C SER A 89 -26.40 5.21 41.88
N GLN A 90 -26.71 3.98 41.46
CA GLN A 90 -25.79 3.07 40.75
C GLN A 90 -26.38 2.46 39.46
N GLY A 91 -25.53 2.19 38.47
CA GLY A 91 -25.88 1.47 37.23
C GLY A 91 -25.83 -0.05 37.41
N GLY A 92 -26.17 -0.79 36.35
CA GLY A 92 -26.20 -2.26 36.34
C GLY A 92 -25.12 -2.89 35.45
N GLN A 93 -25.22 -4.18 35.17
CA GLN A 93 -24.34 -4.92 34.26
C GLN A 93 -25.09 -5.98 33.45
N LEU A 94 -24.60 -6.27 32.24
CA LEU A 94 -25.03 -7.41 31.42
C LEU A 94 -23.81 -8.30 31.15
N TYR A 95 -23.73 -9.44 31.82
CA TYR A 95 -22.66 -10.42 31.62
C TYR A 95 -23.03 -11.43 30.53
N TYR A 96 -22.00 -12.02 29.95
CA TYR A 96 -22.13 -13.07 28.94
C TYR A 96 -21.16 -14.22 29.19
N ALA A 97 -21.59 -15.43 28.89
CA ALA A 97 -20.81 -16.65 29.09
C ALA A 97 -20.95 -17.59 27.90
N ARG A 98 -19.92 -18.43 27.70
CA ARG A 98 -19.85 -19.46 26.65
C ARG A 98 -20.14 -20.84 27.23
N GLU A 99 -20.16 -21.86 26.37
CA GLU A 99 -20.30 -23.25 26.78
C GLU A 99 -19.18 -23.61 27.78
N ASN A 100 -19.56 -24.09 28.97
CA ASN A 100 -18.68 -24.36 30.12
C ASN A 100 -17.97 -23.13 30.76
N GLY A 101 -18.27 -21.90 30.32
CA GLY A 101 -17.73 -20.67 30.92
C GLY A 101 -18.54 -20.15 32.12
N HIS A 102 -17.87 -19.39 33.00
CA HIS A 102 -18.49 -18.65 34.11
C HIS A 102 -18.61 -17.15 33.77
N PHE A 103 -19.62 -16.47 34.31
CA PHE A 103 -19.73 -15.01 34.19
C PHE A 103 -18.56 -14.32 34.91
N SER A 104 -17.96 -13.31 34.28
CA SER A 104 -16.75 -12.62 34.76
C SER A 104 -16.78 -11.14 34.41
N ASP A 105 -16.14 -10.29 35.22
CA ASP A 105 -16.03 -8.84 34.97
C ASP A 105 -15.29 -8.47 33.67
N ARG A 106 -14.52 -9.42 33.13
CA ARG A 106 -13.89 -9.27 31.80
C ARG A 106 -14.88 -9.48 30.65
N ALA A 107 -16.06 -10.03 30.91
CA ALA A 107 -17.05 -10.45 29.91
C ALA A 107 -18.43 -9.86 30.24
N ARG A 108 -18.51 -8.52 30.25
CA ARG A 108 -19.74 -7.79 30.54
C ARG A 108 -19.87 -6.46 29.81
N TRP A 109 -21.10 -5.94 29.79
CA TRP A 109 -21.45 -4.59 29.38
C TRP A 109 -21.93 -3.82 30.59
N ASP A 110 -21.48 -2.59 30.77
CA ASP A 110 -21.93 -1.72 31.86
C ASP A 110 -23.24 -1.01 31.46
N ILE A 111 -24.26 -1.17 32.30
CA ILE A 111 -25.57 -0.55 32.13
C ILE A 111 -25.58 0.80 32.85
N PRO A 112 -25.88 1.92 32.16
CA PRO A 112 -26.08 3.22 32.80
C PRO A 112 -27.16 3.19 33.89
N LYS A 113 -27.18 4.21 34.76
CA LYS A 113 -28.21 4.34 35.80
C LYS A 113 -29.60 4.39 35.18
N LEU A 114 -30.52 3.59 35.71
CA LEU A 114 -31.93 3.63 35.32
C LEU A 114 -32.61 4.89 35.88
N ILE A 115 -33.54 5.45 35.12
CA ILE A 115 -34.34 6.64 35.50
C ILE A 115 -35.57 6.15 36.30
N PRO A 116 -35.72 6.53 37.58
CA PRO A 116 -36.76 6.02 38.46
C PRO A 116 -38.00 6.95 38.51
N ASP A 117 -38.53 7.35 37.35
CA ASP A 117 -39.64 8.32 37.25
C ASP A 117 -41.01 7.66 37.02
N GLY A 118 -41.08 6.33 36.96
CA GLY A 118 -42.32 5.62 36.66
C GLY A 118 -42.81 5.77 35.22
N GLU A 119 -41.96 6.26 34.30
CA GLU A 119 -42.25 6.34 32.86
C GLU A 119 -41.49 5.28 32.06
N TRP A 120 -41.90 5.07 30.81
CA TRP A 120 -41.23 4.12 29.91
C TRP A 120 -39.98 4.72 29.27
N HIS A 121 -38.84 4.07 29.49
CA HIS A 121 -37.55 4.40 28.91
C HIS A 121 -37.04 3.27 28.01
N THR A 122 -36.19 3.62 27.04
CA THR A 122 -35.46 2.64 26.21
C THR A 122 -33.97 2.87 26.39
N LEU A 123 -33.23 1.82 26.75
CA LEU A 123 -31.78 1.84 26.84
C LEU A 123 -31.18 0.93 25.77
N VAL A 124 -30.17 1.43 25.06
CA VAL A 124 -29.40 0.68 24.07
C VAL A 124 -27.95 0.63 24.51
N LEU A 125 -27.48 -0.57 24.81
CA LEU A 125 -26.08 -0.85 25.04
C LEU A 125 -25.43 -1.22 23.71
N THR A 126 -24.23 -0.69 23.47
CA THR A 126 -23.43 -0.95 22.27
C THR A 126 -22.03 -1.41 22.67
N GLU A 127 -21.15 -1.67 21.69
CA GLU A 127 -19.73 -1.96 21.95
C GLU A 127 -19.04 -0.93 22.88
N LYS A 128 -19.53 0.32 22.94
CA LYS A 128 -18.99 1.35 23.85
C LYS A 128 -19.23 1.04 25.33
N ASN A 129 -20.25 0.24 25.63
CA ASN A 129 -20.62 -0.16 26.97
C ASN A 129 -19.85 -1.41 27.45
N MET A 130 -19.06 -2.06 26.59
CA MET A 130 -18.28 -3.23 26.97
C MET A 130 -17.07 -2.84 27.82
N THR A 131 -16.83 -3.54 28.93
CA THR A 131 -15.63 -3.33 29.76
C THR A 131 -14.36 -3.81 29.06
N ASN A 132 -14.49 -4.84 28.22
CA ASN A 132 -13.46 -5.31 27.30
C ASN A 132 -14.15 -5.71 25.98
N LYS A 133 -13.84 -4.99 24.90
CA LYS A 133 -14.46 -5.27 23.58
C LYS A 133 -13.96 -6.58 22.98
N VAL A 134 -12.73 -6.95 23.28
CA VAL A 134 -12.06 -8.12 22.70
C VAL A 134 -12.73 -9.40 23.19
N SER A 135 -13.10 -9.47 24.47
CA SER A 135 -13.72 -10.65 25.07
C SER A 135 -15.10 -11.01 24.51
N TRP A 136 -15.80 -10.06 23.89
CA TRP A 136 -17.06 -10.35 23.17
C TRP A 136 -16.78 -11.24 21.96
N PHE A 137 -15.70 -10.97 21.22
CA PHE A 137 -15.37 -11.65 19.95
C PHE A 137 -14.45 -12.88 20.12
N GLU A 138 -13.79 -13.05 21.26
CA GLU A 138 -12.89 -14.18 21.51
C GLU A 138 -13.60 -15.43 22.07
N GLY A 139 -13.38 -16.60 21.46
CA GLY A 139 -13.75 -17.90 22.06
C GLY A 139 -15.05 -18.54 21.58
N GLY A 140 -15.63 -18.13 20.45
CA GLY A 140 -16.77 -18.81 19.81
C GLY A 140 -18.14 -18.13 20.05
N PRO A 141 -19.27 -18.85 20.05
CA PRO A 141 -20.60 -18.26 20.30
C PRO A 141 -20.86 -18.00 21.79
N ILE A 142 -21.69 -17.00 22.10
CA ILE A 142 -22.20 -16.74 23.45
C ILE A 142 -23.39 -17.65 23.69
N THR A 143 -23.41 -18.34 24.84
CA THR A 143 -24.45 -19.34 25.12
C THR A 143 -25.37 -18.96 26.27
N ARG A 144 -25.01 -17.97 27.10
CA ARG A 144 -25.86 -17.47 28.19
C ARG A 144 -25.60 -15.99 28.47
N LEU A 145 -26.62 -15.29 28.94
CA LEU A 145 -26.53 -13.92 29.45
C LEU A 145 -26.96 -13.87 30.92
N ARG A 146 -26.34 -12.97 31.68
CA ARG A 146 -26.81 -12.56 33.02
C ARG A 146 -27.12 -11.08 33.01
N PHE A 147 -28.36 -10.72 33.29
CA PHE A 147 -28.84 -9.34 33.24
C PHE A 147 -29.08 -8.82 34.66
N ASP A 148 -28.30 -7.82 35.02
CA ASP A 148 -28.29 -7.19 36.33
C ASP A 148 -28.68 -5.71 36.13
N PRO A 149 -29.98 -5.37 36.07
CA PRO A 149 -30.45 -4.10 35.51
C PRO A 149 -30.04 -2.86 36.31
N THR A 150 -29.70 -3.01 37.59
CA THR A 150 -29.38 -1.92 38.52
C THR A 150 -28.53 -2.46 39.67
N GLY A 151 -27.67 -1.64 40.28
CA GLY A 151 -26.97 -1.97 41.53
C GLY A 151 -27.70 -1.54 42.80
N ASN A 152 -28.92 -0.98 42.70
CA ASN A 152 -29.65 -0.44 43.85
C ASN A 152 -30.67 -1.46 44.43
N THR A 153 -30.88 -1.40 45.74
CA THR A 153 -31.97 -2.10 46.45
C THR A 153 -33.28 -1.32 46.35
N GLY A 154 -34.40 -2.03 46.23
CA GLY A 154 -35.75 -1.49 46.30
C GLY A 154 -36.34 -1.02 44.96
N GLY A 155 -37.65 -0.77 45.00
CA GLY A 155 -38.46 -0.41 43.84
C GLY A 155 -38.96 -1.62 43.02
N GLN A 156 -39.62 -1.31 41.90
CA GLN A 156 -40.16 -2.26 40.94
C GLN A 156 -39.70 -1.87 39.54
N ILE A 157 -39.09 -2.81 38.81
CA ILE A 157 -38.73 -2.61 37.39
C ILE A 157 -39.69 -3.44 36.54
N GLU A 158 -40.34 -2.79 35.59
CA GLU A 158 -41.15 -3.45 34.58
C GLU A 158 -40.41 -3.38 33.24
N ILE A 159 -40.31 -4.51 32.55
CA ILE A 159 -39.62 -4.59 31.25
C ILE A 159 -40.63 -5.08 30.22
N SER A 160 -40.79 -4.31 29.14
CA SER A 160 -41.67 -4.66 28.02
C SER A 160 -40.92 -5.34 26.87
N GLU A 161 -39.60 -5.18 26.81
CA GLU A 161 -38.76 -5.79 25.78
C GLU A 161 -37.31 -5.95 26.27
N LEU A 162 -36.71 -7.13 26.06
CA LEU A 162 -35.25 -7.33 25.96
C LEU A 162 -34.94 -7.74 24.52
N ARG A 163 -33.94 -7.13 23.90
CA ARG A 163 -33.63 -7.35 22.48
C ARG A 163 -32.14 -7.36 22.22
N ILE A 164 -31.65 -8.39 21.55
CA ILE A 164 -30.29 -8.44 21.00
C ILE A 164 -30.38 -8.17 19.51
N VAL A 165 -29.68 -7.13 19.06
CA VAL A 165 -29.79 -6.59 17.70
C VAL A 165 -28.67 -7.13 16.83
N ASP A 166 -29.04 -7.64 15.65
CA ASP A 166 -28.08 -8.01 14.62
C ASP A 166 -27.47 -6.74 14.00
N SER A 167 -26.15 -6.60 14.09
CA SER A 167 -25.38 -5.45 13.61
C SER A 167 -25.36 -5.31 12.09
N GLU A 168 -25.86 -6.29 11.34
CA GLU A 168 -26.14 -6.15 9.92
C GLU A 168 -27.52 -5.54 9.60
N SER A 169 -28.32 -5.17 10.60
CA SER A 169 -29.58 -4.43 10.38
C SER A 169 -29.30 -2.95 10.07
N PRO A 170 -29.57 -2.46 8.84
CA PRO A 170 -29.15 -1.15 8.38
C PRO A 170 -30.15 -0.07 8.80
N VAL A 171 -30.24 0.26 10.09
CA VAL A 171 -31.07 1.39 10.55
C VAL A 171 -30.39 2.14 11.70
N LYS A 172 -30.21 3.45 11.50
CA LYS A 172 -29.90 4.52 12.49
C LYS A 172 -28.44 4.72 12.93
N LYS A 173 -27.69 5.40 12.07
CA LYS A 173 -26.87 6.58 12.44
C LYS A 173 -26.96 7.63 11.33
N GLY A 174 -27.99 8.47 11.41
CA GLY A 174 -28.24 9.53 10.43
C GLY A 174 -29.68 10.05 10.35
N MET A 175 -30.60 9.61 11.23
CA MET A 175 -32.02 9.96 11.14
C MET A 175 -32.58 10.47 12.45
N GLU A 176 -32.13 11.65 12.90
CA GLU A 176 -32.89 12.49 13.84
C GLU A 176 -33.60 13.66 13.13
N GLY A 177 -33.53 13.72 11.78
CA GLY A 177 -34.17 14.78 11.00
C GLY A 177 -35.17 14.34 9.92
N MET A 178 -35.45 13.05 9.75
CA MET A 178 -36.31 12.56 8.66
C MET A 178 -37.35 11.54 9.16
N GLU A 179 -38.23 11.98 10.06
CA GLU A 179 -39.53 11.31 10.27
C GLU A 179 -40.64 12.17 9.67
N LYS A 180 -40.65 12.24 8.33
CA LYS A 180 -41.87 12.42 7.55
C LYS A 180 -41.83 11.44 6.38
N MET A 181 -42.50 10.30 6.59
CA MET A 181 -43.04 9.36 5.60
C MET A 181 -42.43 9.40 4.18
N ASP A 182 -41.46 8.54 3.90
CA ASP A 182 -41.12 8.18 2.52
C ASP A 182 -41.99 7.00 2.07
N VAL A 183 -43.12 7.30 1.45
CA VAL A 183 -44.02 6.33 0.79
C VAL A 183 -43.59 6.22 -0.68
N ARG A 184 -42.38 5.70 -0.96
CA ARG A 184 -41.89 5.52 -2.34
C ARG A 184 -41.58 4.05 -2.65
N ARG A 185 -41.78 3.66 -3.91
CA ARG A 185 -41.64 2.28 -4.38
C ARG A 185 -40.23 1.75 -4.05
N PRO A 186 -40.07 0.66 -3.30
CA PRO A 186 -38.76 0.07 -3.08
C PRO A 186 -38.19 -0.38 -4.43
N LEU A 187 -36.98 0.07 -4.76
CA LEU A 187 -36.22 -0.51 -5.87
C LEU A 187 -35.99 -2.00 -5.58
N PRO A 188 -35.89 -2.87 -6.61
CA PRO A 188 -35.55 -4.25 -6.38
C PRO A 188 -34.22 -4.36 -5.62
N PRO A 189 -34.12 -5.26 -4.62
CA PRO A 189 -32.89 -5.45 -3.87
C PRO A 189 -31.71 -5.77 -4.81
N VAL A 190 -30.51 -5.35 -4.42
CA VAL A 190 -29.28 -5.71 -5.12
C VAL A 190 -28.86 -7.10 -4.64
N GLU A 191 -29.01 -8.10 -5.50
CA GLU A 191 -28.35 -9.39 -5.30
C GLU A 191 -26.88 -9.24 -5.71
N TYR A 192 -26.00 -9.18 -4.72
CA TYR A 192 -24.56 -9.18 -4.97
C TYR A 192 -24.09 -10.61 -5.24
N THR A 193 -23.90 -10.93 -6.51
CA THR A 193 -23.38 -12.22 -6.97
C THR A 193 -21.96 -12.06 -7.51
N LEU A 194 -21.20 -13.15 -7.51
CA LEU A 194 -19.91 -13.19 -8.21
C LEU A 194 -20.17 -13.13 -9.71
N ASP A 195 -19.38 -12.34 -10.43
CA ASP A 195 -19.47 -12.26 -11.88
C ASP A 195 -18.79 -13.44 -12.60
N ALA A 196 -18.07 -14.28 -11.84
CA ALA A 196 -17.41 -15.51 -12.28
C ALA A 196 -17.70 -16.65 -11.30
N ASP A 197 -17.48 -17.89 -11.73
CA ASP A 197 -17.47 -19.05 -10.82
C ASP A 197 -16.46 -18.86 -9.68
N LYS A 198 -16.72 -19.52 -8.55
CA LYS A 198 -15.79 -19.52 -7.42
C LYS A 198 -14.44 -20.08 -7.88
N TRP A 199 -13.37 -19.34 -7.64
CA TRP A 199 -12.03 -19.78 -8.03
C TRP A 199 -11.60 -21.03 -7.26
N PRO A 200 -10.78 -21.92 -7.86
CA PRO A 200 -10.20 -23.06 -7.16
C PRO A 200 -9.10 -22.61 -6.21
N ASP A 201 -8.92 -23.31 -5.08
CA ASP A 201 -7.79 -23.09 -4.19
C ASP A 201 -6.47 -23.49 -4.88
N LEU A 202 -5.38 -22.80 -4.53
CA LEU A 202 -4.03 -23.04 -5.04
C LEU A 202 -3.11 -23.54 -3.94
N LYS A 203 -2.03 -24.22 -4.31
CA LYS A 203 -0.93 -24.53 -3.40
C LYS A 203 0.11 -23.41 -3.51
N PRO A 204 0.40 -22.65 -2.44
CA PRO A 204 1.41 -21.59 -2.49
C PRO A 204 2.83 -22.11 -2.73
N GLU A 205 3.64 -21.33 -3.44
CA GLU A 205 5.02 -21.63 -3.85
C GLU A 205 6.00 -20.54 -3.37
N TYR A 206 5.81 -20.05 -2.14
CA TYR A 206 6.67 -19.00 -1.59
C TYR A 206 8.10 -19.50 -1.32
N VAL A 207 9.05 -18.56 -1.40
CA VAL A 207 10.42 -18.78 -0.95
C VAL A 207 10.45 -18.95 0.58
N ASP A 208 11.17 -19.97 1.06
CA ASP A 208 11.36 -20.24 2.49
C ASP A 208 12.46 -19.33 3.07
N PHE A 209 12.06 -18.22 3.70
CA PHE A 209 12.96 -17.29 4.37
C PHE A 209 13.40 -17.74 5.78
N SER A 210 12.98 -18.92 6.26
CA SER A 210 13.24 -19.38 7.64
C SER A 210 14.58 -20.10 7.85
N LYS A 211 15.35 -20.31 6.77
CA LYS A 211 16.63 -21.03 6.82
C LYS A 211 17.83 -20.05 6.76
N PRO A 212 18.85 -20.22 7.61
CA PRO A 212 20.09 -19.45 7.51
C PRO A 212 20.77 -19.70 6.16
N HIS A 213 21.50 -18.70 5.68
CA HIS A 213 22.14 -18.68 4.36
C HIS A 213 23.19 -19.78 4.19
N SER A 214 23.87 -20.12 5.28
CA SER A 214 24.98 -21.05 5.33
C SER A 214 24.89 -21.90 6.60
N PRO A 215 25.11 -23.23 6.51
CA PRO A 215 25.18 -24.09 7.70
C PRO A 215 26.44 -23.85 8.55
N HIS A 216 27.39 -23.03 8.07
CA HIS A 216 28.68 -22.75 8.72
C HIS A 216 28.72 -21.41 9.46
N GLU A 217 27.68 -20.59 9.29
CA GLU A 217 27.63 -19.25 9.85
C GLU A 217 27.27 -19.30 11.34
N SER A 218 28.03 -18.62 12.19
CA SER A 218 27.75 -18.58 13.63
C SER A 218 26.55 -17.68 13.93
N TYR A 219 25.62 -18.18 14.74
CA TYR A 219 24.37 -17.51 15.13
C TYR A 219 24.16 -17.58 16.64
N PHE A 220 23.31 -16.67 17.14
CA PHE A 220 22.70 -16.83 18.46
C PHE A 220 21.99 -18.19 18.51
N ARG A 221 22.34 -19.01 19.50
CA ARG A 221 21.64 -20.25 19.84
C ARG A 221 20.70 -20.08 21.03
N GLY A 222 20.77 -18.94 21.72
CA GLY A 222 19.79 -18.54 22.73
C GLY A 222 18.40 -18.26 22.13
N LYS A 223 17.40 -18.13 23.01
CA LYS A 223 16.04 -17.78 22.62
C LYS A 223 15.77 -16.30 22.91
N MET A 224 14.94 -15.67 22.08
CA MET A 224 14.44 -14.34 22.41
C MET A 224 13.41 -14.49 23.54
N ILE A 225 13.59 -13.72 24.61
CA ILE A 225 12.73 -13.77 25.79
C ILE A 225 12.08 -12.41 26.04
N LYS A 226 10.81 -12.41 26.43
CA LYS A 226 10.08 -11.19 26.76
C LYS A 226 9.14 -11.37 27.94
N SER A 227 8.75 -10.27 28.55
CA SER A 227 7.73 -10.26 29.61
C SER A 227 6.35 -10.65 29.05
N PRO A 228 5.52 -11.44 29.76
CA PRO A 228 4.13 -11.69 29.35
C PRO A 228 3.26 -10.43 29.31
N GLN A 229 3.65 -9.38 30.02
CA GLN A 229 2.99 -8.06 30.01
C GLN A 229 3.39 -7.21 28.79
N ASP A 230 4.35 -7.66 27.98
CA ASP A 230 4.82 -6.99 26.78
C ASP A 230 3.89 -7.27 25.58
N MET A 231 2.99 -6.31 25.35
CA MET A 231 1.94 -6.35 24.35
C MET A 231 2.33 -5.53 23.11
N PRO A 232 2.12 -6.03 21.87
CA PRO A 232 2.36 -5.27 20.65
C PRO A 232 1.44 -4.03 20.60
N ARG A 233 2.01 -2.82 20.69
CA ARG A 233 1.36 -1.48 20.69
C ARG A 233 0.27 -1.27 21.76
N GLY A 234 0.46 -0.27 22.62
CA GLY A 234 -0.57 0.22 23.56
C GLY A 234 -0.68 -0.56 24.88
N GLY A 235 0.38 -1.29 25.26
CA GLY A 235 0.48 -1.92 26.57
C GLY A 235 0.57 -0.89 27.72
N LYS A 236 0.23 -1.32 28.95
CA LYS A 236 0.29 -0.48 30.16
C LYS A 236 1.71 -0.06 30.54
N TYR A 237 2.71 -0.83 30.10
CA TYR A 237 4.11 -0.67 30.46
C TYR A 237 4.95 -0.66 29.19
N GLU A 238 5.97 0.21 29.16
CA GLU A 238 6.93 0.33 28.06
C GLU A 238 8.33 -0.17 28.46
N THR A 239 8.50 -0.55 29.73
CA THR A 239 9.78 -0.97 30.33
C THR A 239 9.58 -2.22 31.15
N PHE A 240 10.46 -3.20 30.95
CA PHE A 240 10.37 -4.53 31.54
C PHE A 240 11.72 -4.94 32.13
N TYR A 241 11.67 -5.73 33.20
CA TYR A 241 12.84 -6.18 33.95
C TYR A 241 12.89 -7.70 33.88
N LEU A 242 14.02 -8.25 33.44
CA LEU A 242 14.26 -9.69 33.28
C LEU A 242 15.42 -10.10 34.17
N ARG A 243 15.33 -11.21 34.92
CA ARG A 243 16.47 -11.71 35.69
C ARG A 243 16.54 -13.23 35.80
N ARG A 244 17.75 -13.73 36.00
CA ARG A 244 18.08 -15.14 36.29
C ARG A 244 19.25 -15.19 37.29
N GLU A 245 19.25 -16.20 38.16
CA GLU A 245 20.45 -16.57 38.93
C GLU A 245 21.24 -17.63 38.17
N ILE A 246 22.56 -17.46 38.08
CA ILE A 246 23.49 -18.43 37.50
C ILE A 246 24.56 -18.77 38.53
N GLU A 247 25.07 -19.99 38.49
CA GLU A 247 26.10 -20.47 39.42
C GLU A 247 27.36 -20.87 38.65
N LEU A 248 28.49 -20.25 39.01
CA LEU A 248 29.78 -20.48 38.35
C LEU A 248 30.66 -21.37 39.24
N LYS A 249 31.28 -22.39 38.63
CA LYS A 249 32.12 -23.38 39.34
C LYS A 249 33.35 -22.73 39.99
N GLU A 250 33.98 -21.81 39.28
CA GLU A 250 35.14 -21.03 39.74
C GLU A 250 35.01 -19.56 39.31
N LYS A 251 35.99 -18.72 39.68
CA LYS A 251 36.06 -17.37 39.11
C LYS A 251 36.58 -17.48 37.66
N PRO A 252 35.89 -16.88 36.67
CA PRO A 252 36.38 -16.92 35.29
C PRO A 252 37.70 -16.18 35.13
N VAL A 253 38.53 -16.68 34.22
CA VAL A 253 39.69 -15.93 33.69
C VAL A 253 39.28 -15.02 32.55
N GLN A 254 38.21 -15.38 31.82
CA GLN A 254 37.63 -14.58 30.76
C GLN A 254 36.12 -14.84 30.68
N ALA A 255 35.32 -13.81 30.47
CA ALA A 255 33.88 -13.92 30.29
C ALA A 255 33.37 -12.78 29.42
N TRP A 256 32.47 -13.09 28.49
CA TRP A 256 31.92 -12.15 27.53
C TRP A 256 30.43 -12.31 27.42
N VAL A 257 29.71 -11.20 27.37
CA VAL A 257 28.29 -11.18 27.09
C VAL A 257 28.06 -10.56 25.72
N GLN A 258 27.11 -11.10 24.97
CA GLN A 258 26.55 -10.44 23.78
C GLN A 258 25.03 -10.46 23.85
N TYR A 259 24.39 -9.37 23.42
CA TYR A 259 22.93 -9.29 23.43
C TYR A 259 22.34 -8.24 22.49
N VAL A 260 21.06 -8.43 22.16
CA VAL A 260 20.22 -7.52 21.39
C VAL A 260 18.82 -7.42 21.98
N ALA A 261 18.15 -6.30 21.73
CA ALA A 261 16.73 -6.10 22.01
C ALA A 261 16.08 -5.29 20.88
N ASP A 262 14.75 -5.39 20.70
CA ASP A 262 14.07 -4.75 19.56
C ASP A 262 14.29 -3.23 19.53
N ASP A 263 13.84 -2.54 20.58
CA ASP A 263 14.03 -1.09 20.73
C ASP A 263 15.28 -0.75 21.55
N SER A 264 15.40 -1.26 22.79
CA SER A 264 16.61 -1.03 23.62
C SER A 264 16.66 -1.96 24.83
N ALA A 265 17.88 -2.24 25.32
CA ALA A 265 18.08 -2.96 26.58
C ALA A 265 19.36 -2.56 27.31
N GLU A 266 19.33 -2.54 28.64
CA GLU A 266 20.49 -2.35 29.53
C GLU A 266 20.78 -3.64 30.28
N LEU A 267 22.03 -4.08 30.25
CA LEU A 267 22.52 -5.28 30.94
C LEU A 267 22.98 -4.96 32.37
N PHE A 268 22.62 -5.83 33.31
CA PHE A 268 23.09 -5.80 34.69
C PHE A 268 23.70 -7.14 35.10
N LEU A 269 24.86 -7.08 35.75
CA LEU A 269 25.50 -8.22 36.43
C LEU A 269 25.75 -7.88 37.90
N ASN A 270 25.22 -8.71 38.80
CA ASN A 270 25.38 -8.54 40.25
C ASN A 270 25.05 -7.11 40.75
N GLY A 271 24.05 -6.46 40.14
CA GLY A 271 23.63 -5.09 40.46
C GLY A 271 24.40 -3.96 39.78
N THR A 272 25.44 -4.27 39.00
CA THR A 272 26.22 -3.29 38.23
C THR A 272 25.68 -3.20 36.81
N SER A 273 25.39 -1.98 36.34
CA SER A 273 25.08 -1.76 34.91
C SER A 273 26.36 -1.89 34.08
N ILE A 274 26.29 -2.69 33.02
CA ILE A 274 27.46 -3.04 32.20
C ILE A 274 27.45 -2.27 30.89
N SER A 275 26.38 -2.40 30.11
CA SER A 275 26.27 -1.80 28.78
C SER A 275 24.81 -1.60 28.36
N ARG A 276 24.60 -0.89 27.24
CA ARG A 276 23.29 -0.54 26.69
C ARG A 276 23.24 -0.77 25.20
N ASN A 277 22.19 -1.46 24.77
CA ASN A 277 21.80 -1.64 23.39
C ASN A 277 20.65 -0.68 23.03
N SER A 278 20.66 -0.13 21.81
CA SER A 278 19.71 0.90 21.34
C SER A 278 18.88 0.50 20.12
N ASN A 279 19.09 -0.71 19.57
CA ASN A 279 18.22 -1.38 18.61
C ASN A 279 18.76 -2.80 18.30
N TRP A 280 17.91 -3.63 17.70
CA TRP A 280 18.26 -5.02 17.36
C TRP A 280 19.27 -5.18 16.23
N LYS A 281 19.52 -4.14 15.42
CA LYS A 281 20.47 -4.19 14.30
C LYS A 281 21.92 -4.11 14.75
N VAL A 282 22.17 -3.73 15.99
CA VAL A 282 23.50 -3.64 16.60
C VAL A 282 23.58 -4.62 17.76
N THR A 283 24.49 -5.58 17.69
CA THR A 283 24.75 -6.47 18.82
C THR A 283 25.67 -5.80 19.82
N GLU A 284 25.18 -5.63 21.04
CA GLU A 284 25.98 -5.12 22.14
C GLU A 284 26.86 -6.24 22.70
N SER A 285 28.10 -5.93 23.05
CA SER A 285 29.05 -6.90 23.58
C SER A 285 29.93 -6.29 24.66
N ALA A 286 30.18 -7.03 25.74
CA ALA A 286 31.01 -6.56 26.85
C ALA A 286 31.85 -7.68 27.47
N GLU A 287 33.07 -7.34 27.87
CA GLU A 287 33.92 -8.18 28.73
C GLU A 287 33.42 -8.05 30.17
N VAL A 288 33.14 -9.16 30.83
CA VAL A 288 32.42 -9.18 32.12
C VAL A 288 33.07 -10.03 33.19
N SER A 289 34.29 -10.54 32.97
CA SER A 289 35.02 -11.28 34.02
C SER A 289 35.15 -10.52 35.33
N PRO A 290 35.43 -9.19 35.34
CA PRO A 290 35.54 -8.44 36.58
C PRO A 290 34.24 -8.40 37.38
N ASN A 291 33.09 -8.58 36.72
CA ASN A 291 31.76 -8.48 37.33
C ASN A 291 31.22 -9.83 37.83
N LEU A 292 31.93 -10.93 37.54
CA LEU A 292 31.55 -12.28 37.91
C LEU A 292 32.42 -12.82 39.04
N LYS A 293 31.84 -13.69 39.86
CA LYS A 293 32.51 -14.36 40.98
C LYS A 293 32.21 -15.86 40.98
N LYS A 294 33.02 -16.63 41.70
CA LYS A 294 32.69 -18.03 42.03
C LYS A 294 31.35 -18.10 42.77
N GLY A 295 30.54 -19.13 42.47
CA GLY A 295 29.23 -19.35 43.06
C GLY A 295 28.13 -18.53 42.40
N LYS A 296 27.14 -18.09 43.19
CA LYS A 296 25.94 -17.41 42.68
C LYS A 296 26.21 -16.00 42.12
N ASN A 297 25.72 -15.76 40.92
CA ASN A 297 25.68 -14.47 40.23
C ASN A 297 24.25 -14.18 39.74
N VAL A 298 23.90 -12.90 39.60
CA VAL A 298 22.63 -12.47 39.01
C VAL A 298 22.89 -11.85 37.65
N TRP A 299 22.16 -12.35 36.65
CA TRP A 299 22.14 -11.85 35.28
C TRP A 299 20.77 -11.22 34.99
N GLY A 300 20.74 -9.96 34.57
CA GLY A 300 19.47 -9.27 34.34
C GLY A 300 19.50 -8.21 33.25
N PHE A 301 18.32 -7.93 32.70
CA PHE A 301 18.10 -6.94 31.65
C PHE A 301 16.97 -6.00 32.01
N ARG A 302 17.13 -4.71 31.68
CA ARG A 302 16.02 -3.77 31.57
C ARG A 302 15.82 -3.45 30.09
N TYR A 303 14.70 -3.84 29.51
CA TYR A 303 14.43 -3.54 28.10
C TYR A 303 13.18 -2.68 27.93
N ASN A 304 13.14 -1.91 26.84
CA ASN A 304 11.98 -1.11 26.47
C ASN A 304 11.32 -1.65 25.19
N ASN A 305 10.01 -1.46 25.07
CA ASN A 305 9.26 -1.65 23.84
C ASN A 305 8.21 -0.53 23.70
N THR A 306 8.26 0.21 22.59
CA THR A 306 7.46 1.42 22.36
C THR A 306 6.63 1.36 21.07
N ARG A 307 6.92 0.44 20.14
CA ARG A 307 6.32 0.48 18.79
C ARG A 307 5.90 -0.87 18.22
N SER A 308 6.62 -1.95 18.51
CA SER A 308 6.58 -3.19 17.70
C SER A 308 6.70 -4.47 18.55
N ALA A 309 7.46 -5.47 18.09
CA ALA A 309 7.88 -6.59 18.91
C ALA A 309 8.77 -6.11 20.07
N GLY A 310 8.91 -6.93 21.11
CA GLY A 310 9.72 -6.60 22.27
C GLY A 310 10.37 -7.86 22.82
N GLY A 311 11.51 -7.70 23.49
CA GLY A 311 12.25 -8.80 24.08
C GLY A 311 13.76 -8.63 23.98
N VAL A 312 14.48 -9.56 24.61
CA VAL A 312 15.94 -9.61 24.68
C VAL A 312 16.41 -10.99 24.22
N LEU A 313 17.47 -11.01 23.44
CA LEU A 313 18.22 -12.21 23.08
C LEU A 313 19.66 -12.01 23.53
N ALA A 314 20.19 -12.91 24.36
CA ALA A 314 21.52 -12.76 24.93
C ALA A 314 22.21 -14.08 25.23
N GLU A 315 23.54 -14.02 25.27
CA GLU A 315 24.42 -15.13 25.60
C GLU A 315 25.60 -14.65 26.43
N LEU A 316 25.97 -15.43 27.44
CA LEU A 316 27.12 -15.22 28.31
C LEU A 316 28.09 -16.41 28.16
N TYR A 317 29.31 -16.11 27.74
CA TYR A 317 30.43 -17.01 27.60
C TYR A 317 31.33 -16.87 28.82
N VAL A 318 31.75 -17.99 29.41
CA VAL A 318 32.59 -18.03 30.61
C VAL A 318 33.71 -19.05 30.37
N GLN A 319 34.96 -18.62 30.49
CA GLN A 319 36.14 -19.47 30.40
C GLN A 319 36.89 -19.50 31.73
N TYR A 320 37.35 -20.69 32.11
CA TYR A 320 38.11 -20.94 33.33
C TYR A 320 39.60 -21.14 33.06
N ALA A 321 40.41 -21.09 34.12
CA ALA A 321 41.87 -21.15 34.04
C ALA A 321 42.40 -22.48 33.46
N ASP A 322 41.63 -23.56 33.59
CA ASP A 322 41.93 -24.88 33.02
C ASP A 322 41.60 -24.98 31.51
N GLY A 323 41.09 -23.88 30.92
CA GLY A 323 40.68 -23.82 29.53
C GLY A 323 39.26 -24.32 29.27
N SER A 324 38.55 -24.85 30.27
CA SER A 324 37.15 -25.24 30.13
C SER A 324 36.24 -24.02 29.97
N PHE A 325 35.09 -24.23 29.31
CA PHE A 325 34.12 -23.15 29.04
C PHE A 325 32.70 -23.54 29.48
N GLU A 326 31.94 -22.54 29.90
CA GLU A 326 30.50 -22.61 30.16
C GLU A 326 29.78 -21.51 29.38
N ARG A 327 28.54 -21.79 29.00
CA ARG A 327 27.70 -20.87 28.23
C ARG A 327 26.31 -20.79 28.87
N PHE A 328 25.80 -19.58 29.02
CA PHE A 328 24.46 -19.32 29.54
C PHE A 328 23.68 -18.48 28.52
N ASP A 329 22.49 -18.94 28.16
CA ASP A 329 21.66 -18.31 27.15
C ASP A 329 20.40 -17.72 27.78
N THR A 330 19.80 -16.73 27.11
CA THR A 330 18.42 -16.34 27.40
C THR A 330 17.48 -17.48 27.04
N ASP A 331 16.69 -17.90 28.03
CA ASP A 331 15.74 -19.02 27.95
C ASP A 331 14.61 -18.81 28.98
N GLY A 332 13.70 -19.77 29.06
CA GLY A 332 12.54 -19.76 29.95
C GLY A 332 12.86 -19.79 31.45
N SER A 333 14.12 -19.92 31.86
CA SER A 333 14.51 -19.85 33.27
C SER A 333 14.58 -18.42 33.81
N PHE A 334 14.50 -17.42 32.94
CA PHE A 334 14.34 -16.03 33.36
C PHE A 334 12.96 -15.76 33.98
N ARG A 335 12.96 -14.82 34.93
CA ARG A 335 11.76 -14.23 35.50
C ARG A 335 11.62 -12.79 35.05
N SER A 336 10.38 -12.30 34.95
CA SER A 336 10.07 -10.96 34.46
C SER A 336 9.12 -10.19 35.37
N SER A 337 9.27 -8.87 35.35
CA SER A 337 8.33 -7.92 35.97
C SER A 337 8.22 -6.66 35.11
N ALA A 338 7.01 -6.11 35.02
CA ALA A 338 6.75 -4.81 34.42
C ALA A 338 6.86 -3.64 35.45
N VAL A 339 7.01 -3.97 36.74
CA VAL A 339 7.18 -3.01 37.82
C VAL A 339 8.61 -3.07 38.34
N LYS A 340 9.28 -1.92 38.40
CA LYS A 340 10.63 -1.81 38.96
C LYS A 340 10.59 -2.08 40.45
N SER A 341 11.31 -3.10 40.91
CA SER A 341 11.60 -3.31 42.33
C SER A 341 13.01 -2.81 42.66
N GLU A 342 13.25 -2.26 43.85
CA GLU A 342 14.60 -1.90 44.27
C GLU A 342 15.50 -3.14 44.37
N ASN A 343 16.77 -2.98 44.01
CA ASN A 343 17.79 -4.04 44.10
C ASN A 343 17.49 -5.33 43.30
N TRP A 344 16.53 -5.29 42.36
CA TRP A 344 16.09 -6.47 41.59
C TRP A 344 17.23 -7.23 40.87
N SER A 345 18.28 -6.51 40.46
CA SER A 345 19.45 -7.07 39.76
C SER A 345 20.60 -7.51 40.69
N ARG A 346 20.44 -7.41 42.02
CA ARG A 346 21.45 -7.82 43.01
C ARG A 346 21.20 -9.25 43.51
N PRO A 347 22.25 -10.01 43.89
CA PRO A 347 22.10 -11.29 44.57
C PRO A 347 21.28 -11.16 45.86
N GLY A 348 20.41 -12.14 46.13
CA GLY A 348 19.59 -12.19 47.35
C GLY A 348 18.21 -11.53 47.26
N PHE A 349 17.83 -10.93 46.13
CA PHE A 349 16.46 -10.47 45.92
C PHE A 349 15.51 -11.65 45.64
N ASP A 350 14.39 -11.70 46.35
CA ASP A 350 13.33 -12.70 46.15
C ASP A 350 12.47 -12.37 44.92
N ALA A 351 12.67 -13.12 43.84
CA ALA A 351 11.92 -13.00 42.60
C ALA A 351 10.77 -14.03 42.48
N SER A 352 10.37 -14.68 43.57
CA SER A 352 9.29 -15.68 43.56
C SER A 352 7.94 -15.12 43.08
N GLY A 353 7.69 -13.82 43.30
CA GLY A 353 6.51 -13.12 42.80
C GLY A 353 6.62 -12.59 41.37
N TRP A 354 7.74 -12.79 40.68
CA TRP A 354 7.92 -12.42 39.28
C TRP A 354 7.41 -13.54 38.36
N GLU A 355 6.85 -13.19 37.22
CA GLU A 355 6.29 -14.15 36.29
C GLU A 355 7.37 -14.80 35.39
N GLY A 356 7.06 -15.95 34.79
CA GLY A 356 7.92 -16.53 33.76
C GLY A 356 7.97 -15.67 32.49
N VAL A 357 9.06 -15.76 31.73
CA VAL A 357 9.16 -15.11 30.40
C VAL A 357 8.43 -15.91 29.32
N ILE A 358 8.05 -15.25 28.22
CA ILE A 358 7.66 -15.88 26.97
C ILE A 358 8.91 -16.13 26.13
N GLU A 359 9.09 -17.35 25.65
CA GLU A 359 10.19 -17.75 24.75
C GLU A 359 9.76 -17.66 23.27
N GLN A 360 10.68 -17.18 22.43
CA GLN A 360 10.57 -17.19 20.97
C GLN A 360 11.88 -17.68 20.36
N ALA A 361 11.81 -18.27 19.17
CA ALA A 361 13.02 -18.68 18.45
C ALA A 361 13.89 -17.45 18.13
N GLY A 362 15.21 -17.62 18.20
CA GLY A 362 16.16 -16.59 17.78
C GLY A 362 16.19 -16.41 16.25
N PRO A 363 16.78 -15.31 15.75
CA PRO A 363 16.97 -15.05 14.33
C PRO A 363 17.77 -16.16 13.62
N PRO A 364 17.46 -16.49 12.34
CA PRO A 364 16.47 -15.87 11.47
C PRO A 364 15.05 -16.45 11.70
N ASN A 365 14.24 -15.74 12.49
CA ASN A 365 12.85 -16.06 12.79
C ASN A 365 12.12 -14.76 13.15
N LEU A 366 10.80 -14.71 12.97
CA LEU A 366 10.02 -13.53 13.35
C LEU A 366 10.27 -13.18 14.83
N PRO A 367 10.51 -11.90 15.17
CA PRO A 367 10.38 -10.71 14.33
C PRO A 367 11.60 -10.37 13.45
N TRP A 368 12.77 -10.99 13.69
CA TRP A 368 14.02 -10.70 12.98
C TRP A 368 14.37 -11.82 11.99
N ILE A 369 13.82 -11.73 10.78
CA ILE A 369 14.07 -12.72 9.69
C ILE A 369 15.43 -12.55 9.00
N VAL A 370 16.29 -11.68 9.52
CA VAL A 370 17.66 -11.44 9.02
C VAL A 370 18.67 -11.82 10.09
N LYS A 371 19.92 -12.07 9.67
CA LYS A 371 21.01 -12.32 10.60
C LYS A 371 21.24 -11.11 11.51
N VAL A 372 21.35 -11.39 12.80
CA VAL A 372 21.86 -10.45 13.81
C VAL A 372 23.36 -10.70 13.98
N ALA A 373 24.15 -9.63 14.14
CA ALA A 373 25.60 -9.77 14.34
C ALA A 373 25.90 -10.67 15.55
N TYR A 374 26.83 -11.61 15.42
CA TYR A 374 27.13 -12.59 16.47
C TYR A 374 28.64 -12.71 16.60
N ASN A 375 29.17 -12.75 17.82
CA ASN A 375 30.60 -12.88 18.09
C ASN A 375 30.91 -14.24 18.73
N ASP A 376 31.79 -15.05 18.15
CA ASP A 376 32.21 -16.34 18.70
C ASP A 376 33.41 -16.17 19.65
N TYR A 377 33.11 -15.98 20.93
CA TYR A 377 34.13 -15.81 21.98
C TYR A 377 34.80 -17.13 22.40
N ALA A 378 34.39 -18.28 21.87
CA ALA A 378 34.99 -19.57 22.23
C ALA A 378 36.41 -19.76 21.65
N VAL A 379 36.78 -18.97 20.63
CA VAL A 379 38.06 -19.12 19.91
C VAL A 379 38.74 -17.76 19.65
N PRO A 380 39.16 -17.04 20.71
CA PRO A 380 39.69 -15.69 20.56
C PRO A 380 41.11 -15.66 19.95
N GLN A 381 41.31 -14.78 18.97
CA GLN A 381 42.56 -14.57 18.22
C GLN A 381 43.26 -13.28 18.66
N ARG A 382 44.54 -13.13 18.36
CA ARG A 382 45.22 -11.83 18.42
C ARG A 382 45.61 -11.42 17.01
N PHE A 383 45.13 -10.27 16.54
CA PHE A 383 45.51 -9.75 15.24
C PHE A 383 46.91 -9.14 15.30
N LEU A 384 47.78 -9.50 14.36
CA LEU A 384 49.18 -9.08 14.32
C LEU A 384 49.39 -7.95 13.32
N ARG A 385 48.98 -8.15 12.05
CA ARG A 385 49.13 -7.17 10.96
C ARG A 385 48.33 -7.60 9.73
N GLY A 386 48.03 -6.66 8.85
CA GLY A 386 47.49 -6.92 7.51
C GLY A 386 48.34 -6.31 6.41
N SER A 387 48.26 -6.86 5.20
CA SER A 387 48.89 -6.30 4.00
C SER A 387 48.03 -6.49 2.76
N VAL A 388 48.18 -5.56 1.82
CA VAL A 388 47.58 -5.62 0.48
C VAL A 388 48.71 -5.61 -0.54
N THR A 389 48.70 -6.54 -1.48
CA THR A 389 49.71 -6.62 -2.55
C THR A 389 49.05 -6.56 -3.93
N PRO A 390 49.40 -5.58 -4.79
CA PRO A 390 50.28 -4.44 -4.52
C PRO A 390 49.67 -3.43 -3.53
N ALA A 391 50.53 -2.66 -2.83
CA ALA A 391 50.10 -1.62 -1.87
C ALA A 391 49.42 -0.41 -2.54
N SER A 392 49.51 -0.30 -3.87
CA SER A 392 48.75 0.64 -4.69
C SER A 392 48.13 -0.12 -5.86
N ALA A 393 46.81 0.01 -6.04
CA ALA A 393 46.07 -0.78 -7.02
C ALA A 393 44.95 0.05 -7.66
N ARG A 394 44.69 -0.22 -8.95
CA ARG A 394 43.61 0.43 -9.69
C ARG A 394 42.29 -0.32 -9.50
N ALA A 395 41.19 0.40 -9.47
CA ALA A 395 39.84 -0.13 -9.46
C ALA A 395 39.66 -1.24 -10.53
N GLY A 396 38.96 -2.33 -10.17
CA GLY A 396 38.75 -3.50 -11.03
C GLY A 396 39.92 -4.49 -11.13
N SER A 397 41.12 -4.13 -10.65
CA SER A 397 42.27 -5.06 -10.57
C SER A 397 42.16 -6.02 -9.38
N THR A 398 42.89 -7.13 -9.44
CA THR A 398 42.97 -8.10 -8.34
C THR A 398 44.12 -7.73 -7.41
N VAL A 399 43.83 -7.71 -6.10
CA VAL A 399 44.84 -7.57 -5.04
C VAL A 399 44.86 -8.83 -4.18
N ARG A 400 46.03 -9.15 -3.64
CA ARG A 400 46.17 -10.17 -2.59
C ARG A 400 46.01 -9.50 -1.24
N LEU A 401 45.01 -9.92 -0.47
CA LEU A 401 44.81 -9.50 0.92
C LEU A 401 45.39 -10.56 1.85
N ARG A 402 46.14 -10.14 2.87
CA ARG A 402 46.69 -11.02 3.91
C ARG A 402 46.49 -10.42 5.30
N PHE A 403 46.06 -11.24 6.26
CA PHE A 403 45.86 -10.87 7.66
C PHE A 403 46.50 -11.93 8.55
N ASP A 404 47.49 -11.55 9.36
CA ASP A 404 48.25 -12.44 10.24
C ASP A 404 47.66 -12.42 11.67
N PHE A 405 47.56 -13.59 12.30
CA PHE A 405 47.00 -13.82 13.63
C PHE A 405 47.90 -14.70 14.50
N GLU A 406 47.74 -14.59 15.82
CA GLU A 406 48.25 -15.50 16.84
C GLU A 406 47.06 -16.10 17.60
N GLY A 407 47.03 -17.43 17.78
CA GLY A 407 45.92 -18.11 18.46
C GLY A 407 45.49 -19.41 17.77
N LYS A 408 44.33 -19.94 18.19
CA LYS A 408 43.79 -21.19 17.64
C LYS A 408 43.22 -20.97 16.25
N ILE A 409 43.71 -21.69 15.24
CA ILE A 409 43.24 -21.60 13.86
C ILE A 409 41.73 -21.85 13.78
N LEU A 410 41.02 -21.00 13.03
CA LEU A 410 39.58 -21.13 12.79
C LEU A 410 39.29 -22.21 11.73
N SER A 411 38.17 -22.91 11.89
CA SER A 411 37.71 -23.89 10.90
C SER A 411 37.12 -23.17 9.68
N ALA A 412 37.51 -23.61 8.49
CA ALA A 412 36.91 -23.19 7.22
C ALA A 412 35.75 -24.13 6.79
N PRO A 413 34.82 -23.69 5.93
CA PRO A 413 34.71 -22.32 5.40
C PRO A 413 34.28 -21.31 6.48
N LEU A 414 34.72 -20.07 6.33
CA LEU A 414 34.43 -18.97 7.25
C LEU A 414 33.72 -17.84 6.50
N ASP A 415 32.48 -17.55 6.90
CA ASP A 415 31.73 -16.42 6.36
C ASP A 415 32.17 -15.10 7.01
N ALA A 416 32.43 -14.08 6.19
CA ALA A 416 32.88 -12.76 6.60
C ALA A 416 32.28 -11.67 5.71
N ALA A 417 32.39 -10.42 6.14
CA ALA A 417 32.23 -9.25 5.28
C ALA A 417 33.59 -8.58 5.08
N LEU A 418 33.94 -8.30 3.83
CA LEU A 418 35.06 -7.43 3.49
C LEU A 418 34.52 -6.01 3.34
N THR A 419 34.99 -5.10 4.19
CA THR A 419 34.68 -3.67 4.07
C THR A 419 35.90 -2.89 3.59
N LEU A 420 35.67 -1.94 2.68
CA LEU A 420 36.65 -0.94 2.29
C LEU A 420 36.21 0.40 2.89
N ARG A 421 37.09 1.03 3.66
CA ARG A 421 36.77 2.26 4.40
C ARG A 421 37.73 3.38 4.05
N LYS A 422 37.24 4.62 4.08
CA LYS A 422 38.04 5.85 3.96
C LYS A 422 37.98 6.57 5.30
N GLY A 423 39.00 6.36 6.13
CA GLY A 423 38.88 6.68 7.56
C GLY A 423 37.71 5.91 8.17
N GLU A 424 36.81 6.61 8.86
CA GLU A 424 35.62 6.00 9.45
C GLU A 424 34.46 5.79 8.46
N SER A 425 34.49 6.39 7.26
CA SER A 425 33.40 6.27 6.30
C SER A 425 33.47 4.96 5.51
N LEU A 426 32.35 4.26 5.40
CA LEU A 426 32.23 3.03 4.61
C LEU A 426 32.13 3.34 3.11
N ALA A 427 33.15 2.95 2.34
CA ALA A 427 33.13 3.08 0.87
C ALA A 427 32.50 1.86 0.19
N TRP A 428 32.80 0.65 0.65
CA TRP A 428 32.25 -0.59 0.10
C TRP A 428 32.12 -1.68 1.17
N SER A 429 31.14 -2.56 1.01
CA SER A 429 30.97 -3.75 1.85
C SER A 429 30.44 -4.89 0.99
N GLU A 430 30.99 -6.08 1.19
CA GLU A 430 30.61 -7.29 0.47
C GLU A 430 30.76 -8.51 1.37
N LYS A 431 29.80 -9.44 1.30
CA LYS A 431 29.95 -10.74 1.95
C LYS A 431 30.90 -11.63 1.15
N ILE A 432 31.82 -12.28 1.85
CA ILE A 432 32.78 -13.22 1.29
C ILE A 432 32.77 -14.52 2.10
N THR A 433 33.06 -15.64 1.45
CA THR A 433 33.31 -16.92 2.12
C THR A 433 34.77 -17.28 1.95
N LEU A 434 35.48 -17.39 3.08
CA LEU A 434 36.89 -17.75 3.15
C LEU A 434 37.00 -19.27 3.29
N ASP A 435 37.43 -19.93 2.22
CA ASP A 435 37.56 -21.39 2.18
C ASP A 435 38.85 -21.86 2.89
N SER A 436 39.05 -23.19 2.91
CA SER A 436 40.25 -23.79 3.50
C SER A 436 41.55 -23.34 2.80
N ALA A 437 41.48 -22.97 1.51
CA ALA A 437 42.64 -22.45 0.77
C ALA A 437 43.02 -21.03 1.20
N SER A 438 42.06 -20.30 1.77
CA SER A 438 42.25 -18.95 2.30
C SER A 438 42.92 -18.94 3.68
N ILE A 439 43.07 -20.09 4.37
CA ILE A 439 43.66 -20.18 5.71
C ILE A 439 45.02 -20.89 5.65
N ARG A 440 46.08 -20.25 6.17
CA ARG A 440 47.43 -20.83 6.23
C ARG A 440 47.96 -20.90 7.66
N SER A 441 48.40 -22.08 8.08
CA SER A 441 49.14 -22.27 9.34
C SER A 441 50.55 -21.68 9.26
N GLY A 442 51.01 -21.03 10.32
CA GLY A 442 52.38 -20.57 10.51
C GLY A 442 53.09 -21.26 11.67
N GLU A 443 54.29 -20.79 12.00
CA GLU A 443 55.08 -21.27 13.15
C GLU A 443 54.64 -20.60 14.46
N ASN A 444 54.99 -21.19 15.61
CA ASN A 444 54.79 -20.61 16.94
C ASN A 444 53.34 -20.19 17.26
N GLY A 445 52.34 -20.94 16.75
CA GLY A 445 50.93 -20.64 17.00
C GLY A 445 50.38 -19.44 16.21
N THR A 446 51.11 -18.99 15.18
CA THR A 446 50.63 -18.00 14.22
C THR A 446 49.93 -18.64 13.04
N TRP A 447 49.04 -17.91 12.38
CA TRP A 447 48.36 -18.31 11.16
C TRP A 447 47.88 -17.07 10.39
N SER A 448 47.42 -17.23 9.15
CA SER A 448 46.98 -16.11 8.33
C SER A 448 45.75 -16.44 7.48
N ILE A 449 44.96 -15.40 7.19
CA ILE A 449 43.95 -15.41 6.14
C ILE A 449 44.55 -14.73 4.91
N GLU A 450 44.56 -15.41 3.75
CA GLU A 450 45.10 -14.88 2.50
C GLU A 450 44.24 -15.27 1.29
N PHE A 451 43.76 -14.30 0.51
CA PHE A 451 42.92 -14.54 -0.67
C PHE A 451 43.09 -13.45 -1.73
N ASP A 452 42.64 -13.74 -2.96
CA ASP A 452 42.60 -12.76 -4.06
C ASP A 452 41.27 -12.04 -4.01
N TYR A 453 41.30 -10.72 -4.14
CA TYR A 453 40.10 -9.91 -4.17
C TYR A 453 40.12 -8.97 -5.37
N ARG A 454 39.06 -9.03 -6.18
CA ARG A 454 38.86 -8.10 -7.29
C ARG A 454 38.24 -6.81 -6.76
N LEU A 455 39.00 -5.72 -6.83
CA LEU A 455 38.60 -4.42 -6.31
C LEU A 455 37.34 -3.89 -7.00
N PRO A 456 36.45 -3.19 -6.28
CA PRO A 456 35.34 -2.43 -6.84
C PRO A 456 35.76 -1.51 -7.99
N LEU A 457 34.85 -1.27 -8.93
CA LEU A 457 35.14 -0.50 -10.13
C LEU A 457 34.91 1.00 -9.93
N TYR A 458 33.94 1.38 -9.11
CA TYR A 458 33.39 2.74 -9.08
C TYR A 458 33.75 3.60 -7.85
N LEU A 459 34.59 3.10 -6.94
CA LEU A 459 35.00 3.90 -5.78
C LEU A 459 35.97 5.03 -6.17
N ASN A 460 35.98 6.10 -5.38
CA ASN A 460 36.96 7.17 -5.54
C ASN A 460 38.38 6.80 -5.11
N SER A 461 39.37 7.49 -5.69
CA SER A 461 40.77 7.36 -5.28
C SER A 461 40.98 7.80 -3.83
N GLY A 462 41.95 7.16 -3.18
CA GLY A 462 42.43 7.54 -1.87
C GLY A 462 43.03 6.36 -1.11
N ARG A 463 43.58 6.67 0.07
CA ARG A 463 44.02 5.63 1.01
C ARG A 463 42.78 4.95 1.62
N LEU A 464 42.64 3.66 1.37
CA LEU A 464 41.54 2.84 1.89
C LEU A 464 42.06 1.80 2.88
N THR A 465 41.22 1.45 3.84
CA THR A 465 41.44 0.34 4.77
C THR A 465 40.55 -0.83 4.37
N ALA A 466 41.15 -1.95 3.97
CA ALA A 466 40.48 -3.22 3.79
C ALA A 466 40.35 -3.92 5.14
N ARG A 467 39.12 -4.23 5.54
CA ARG A 467 38.79 -4.79 6.85
C ARG A 467 37.99 -6.08 6.69
N ILE A 468 38.37 -7.14 7.40
CA ILE A 468 37.55 -8.35 7.53
C ILE A 468 36.69 -8.23 8.79
N GLU A 469 35.38 -8.27 8.61
CA GLU A 469 34.39 -8.30 9.68
C GLU A 469 33.73 -9.68 9.70
N SER A 470 34.04 -10.51 10.68
CA SER A 470 33.40 -11.82 10.85
C SER A 470 33.05 -12.04 12.30
N GLY A 471 31.88 -12.62 12.52
CA GLY A 471 31.47 -13.05 13.84
C GLY A 471 32.40 -14.07 14.48
N SER A 472 33.09 -14.88 13.67
CA SER A 472 34.00 -15.91 14.19
C SER A 472 35.43 -15.39 14.38
N ILE A 473 35.73 -14.15 13.97
CA ILE A 473 37.05 -13.52 14.17
C ILE A 473 36.94 -12.47 15.27
N PHE A 474 37.44 -12.81 16.45
CA PHE A 474 37.52 -11.89 17.57
C PHE A 474 38.98 -11.61 17.94
N CYS A 475 39.37 -10.33 17.96
CA CYS A 475 40.75 -9.89 18.24
C CYS A 475 40.89 -9.46 19.72
N LYS A 476 41.63 -10.23 20.53
CA LYS A 476 41.88 -10.00 21.97
C LYS A 476 42.49 -8.63 22.28
N ASN A 477 43.26 -8.07 21.36
CA ASN A 477 43.87 -6.75 21.48
C ASN A 477 42.93 -5.60 21.09
N GLY A 478 41.68 -5.89 20.75
CA GLY A 478 40.73 -4.92 20.20
C GLY A 478 40.97 -4.64 18.72
N GLY A 479 40.00 -3.97 18.08
CA GLY A 479 40.05 -3.61 16.66
C GLY A 479 39.66 -4.74 15.71
N PHE A 480 39.77 -4.47 14.41
CA PHE A 480 39.47 -5.41 13.33
C PHE A 480 40.73 -5.83 12.58
N PRO A 481 40.75 -7.00 11.92
CA PRO A 481 41.76 -7.34 10.94
C PRO A 481 41.72 -6.34 9.78
N GLU A 482 42.76 -5.53 9.66
CA GLU A 482 42.81 -4.38 8.73
C GLU A 482 44.14 -4.29 7.97
N ALA A 483 44.06 -3.84 6.73
CA ALA A 483 45.21 -3.54 5.88
C ALA A 483 44.95 -2.27 5.07
N GLU A 484 45.88 -1.34 5.06
CA GLU A 484 45.77 -0.10 4.27
C GLU A 484 46.44 -0.25 2.90
N PHE A 485 45.87 0.42 1.90
CA PHE A 485 46.43 0.51 0.56
C PHE A 485 45.93 1.75 -0.19
N ASP A 486 46.66 2.15 -1.23
CA ASP A 486 46.26 3.24 -2.11
C ASP A 486 45.36 2.72 -3.23
N PHE A 487 44.10 3.15 -3.22
CA PHE A 487 43.13 2.85 -4.26
C PHE A 487 43.14 3.94 -5.33
N LEU A 488 43.25 3.54 -6.61
CA LEU A 488 43.22 4.45 -7.75
C LEU A 488 41.95 4.20 -8.56
N ARG A 489 41.04 5.18 -8.62
CA ARG A 489 39.82 5.09 -9.44
C ARG A 489 40.15 4.97 -10.93
N ILE A 490 39.24 4.37 -11.69
CA ILE A 490 39.26 4.49 -13.16
C ILE A 490 38.63 5.81 -13.61
N GLU A 491 38.89 6.20 -14.85
CA GLU A 491 38.28 7.41 -15.43
C GLU A 491 36.84 7.19 -15.88
N GLN A 492 36.56 6.04 -16.50
CA GLN A 492 35.24 5.67 -17.00
C GLN A 492 35.06 4.15 -16.99
N ASP A 493 33.82 3.67 -16.89
CA ASP A 493 33.49 2.25 -17.01
C ASP A 493 33.91 1.72 -18.39
N PRO A 494 34.83 0.75 -18.49
CA PRO A 494 35.27 0.21 -19.77
C PRO A 494 34.21 -0.61 -20.52
N ALA A 495 33.14 -1.07 -19.86
CA ALA A 495 32.04 -1.79 -20.51
C ALA A 495 31.13 -0.86 -21.33
N PHE A 496 31.21 0.45 -21.06
CA PHE A 496 30.43 1.47 -21.75
C PHE A 496 31.38 2.39 -22.52
N GLY A 497 30.96 2.83 -23.71
CA GLY A 497 31.78 3.70 -24.55
C GLY A 497 31.85 5.12 -23.99
N ARG A 498 31.53 6.10 -24.84
CA ARG A 498 31.38 7.49 -24.42
C ARG A 498 30.08 7.69 -23.61
N LYS A 499 29.98 8.83 -22.93
CA LYS A 499 28.72 9.27 -22.31
C LYS A 499 27.56 9.21 -23.31
N PRO A 500 26.42 8.59 -22.93
CA PRO A 500 25.31 8.45 -23.85
C PRO A 500 24.63 9.80 -24.05
N GLU A 501 24.23 10.04 -25.29
CA GLU A 501 23.32 11.11 -25.66
C GLU A 501 21.91 10.53 -25.73
N VAL A 502 21.02 11.06 -24.89
CA VAL A 502 19.66 10.55 -24.73
C VAL A 502 18.67 11.71 -24.78
N HIS A 503 17.62 11.57 -25.59
CA HIS A 503 16.54 12.53 -25.66
C HIS A 503 15.24 11.83 -26.07
N ILE A 504 14.13 12.57 -26.03
CA ILE A 504 12.84 12.08 -26.50
C ILE A 504 12.70 12.33 -28.00
N GLY A 505 12.64 11.26 -28.78
CA GLY A 505 12.22 11.29 -30.17
C GLY A 505 10.69 11.34 -30.27
N GLN A 506 10.18 11.98 -31.30
CA GLN A 506 8.74 12.03 -31.60
C GLN A 506 8.48 11.31 -32.90
N SER A 507 7.73 10.21 -32.82
CA SER A 507 7.20 9.57 -34.02
C SER A 507 5.73 9.92 -34.21
N LYS A 508 5.33 10.18 -35.47
CA LYS A 508 3.95 10.52 -35.82
C LYS A 508 2.94 9.45 -35.41
N GLU A 509 3.29 8.18 -35.56
CA GLU A 509 2.37 7.05 -35.29
C GLU A 509 2.58 6.45 -33.89
N TYR A 510 3.82 6.09 -33.53
CA TYR A 510 4.15 5.48 -32.23
C TYR A 510 4.05 6.48 -31.06
N GLY A 511 4.46 7.74 -31.27
CA GLY A 511 4.51 8.78 -30.25
C GLY A 511 5.92 9.05 -29.67
N PRO A 512 6.00 9.65 -28.46
CA PRO A 512 7.25 9.90 -27.76
C PRO A 512 7.94 8.58 -27.42
N HIS A 513 9.25 8.51 -27.67
CA HIS A 513 10.08 7.35 -27.39
C HIS A 513 11.51 7.77 -27.09
N VAL A 514 12.28 6.91 -26.44
CA VAL A 514 13.68 7.21 -26.12
C VAL A 514 14.54 7.03 -27.36
N VAL A 515 15.38 8.02 -27.65
CA VAL A 515 16.45 7.94 -28.63
C VAL A 515 17.78 7.89 -27.88
N LEU A 516 18.49 6.78 -28.02
CA LEU A 516 19.79 6.53 -27.42
C LEU A 516 20.86 6.55 -28.52
N ASN A 517 21.80 7.50 -28.44
CA ASN A 517 22.89 7.65 -29.40
C ASN A 517 22.42 7.70 -30.87
N GLY A 518 21.31 8.40 -31.11
CA GLY A 518 20.72 8.59 -32.44
C GLY A 518 19.86 7.41 -32.95
N LYS A 519 19.61 6.38 -32.12
CA LYS A 519 18.73 5.25 -32.47
C LYS A 519 17.57 5.12 -31.49
N PRO A 520 16.35 4.81 -31.97
CA PRO A 520 15.24 4.45 -31.08
C PRO A 520 15.63 3.28 -30.17
N ALA A 521 15.29 3.36 -28.88
CA ALA A 521 15.59 2.33 -27.89
C ALA A 521 14.35 1.99 -27.06
N PHE A 522 14.10 0.69 -26.92
CA PHE A 522 13.05 0.16 -26.06
C PHE A 522 13.66 -0.42 -24.78
N PHE A 523 13.02 -0.19 -23.64
CA PHE A 523 13.54 -0.61 -22.34
C PHE A 523 12.56 -1.51 -21.59
N ILE A 524 13.12 -2.58 -21.03
CA ILE A 524 12.56 -3.24 -19.85
C ILE A 524 13.26 -2.61 -18.66
N TRP A 525 12.54 -1.70 -18.00
CA TRP A 525 13.06 -0.94 -16.87
C TRP A 525 12.68 -1.64 -15.57
N GLY A 526 13.62 -1.80 -14.64
CA GLY A 526 13.28 -2.30 -13.32
C GLY A 526 14.14 -1.78 -12.17
N LEU A 527 13.67 -2.09 -10.97
CA LEU A 527 14.38 -1.97 -9.71
C LEU A 527 14.34 -3.34 -9.05
N THR A 528 15.49 -3.99 -8.98
CA THR A 528 15.65 -5.28 -8.35
C THR A 528 16.91 -5.22 -7.49
N ASN A 529 16.89 -5.79 -6.29
CA ASN A 529 18.06 -5.94 -5.42
C ASN A 529 17.99 -7.29 -4.71
N SER A 530 19.10 -8.02 -4.64
CA SER A 530 19.13 -9.36 -4.00
C SER A 530 19.31 -9.28 -2.48
N VAL A 531 19.42 -8.08 -1.90
CA VAL A 531 19.85 -7.81 -0.52
C VAL A 531 18.95 -8.45 0.54
N ARG A 532 17.68 -8.71 0.23
CA ARG A 532 16.74 -9.34 1.17
C ARG A 532 16.53 -10.83 0.95
N ARG A 533 17.26 -11.46 0.00
CA ARG A 533 17.20 -12.92 -0.22
C ARG A 533 18.02 -13.68 0.81
N PRO A 534 17.62 -14.92 1.15
CA PRO A 534 18.46 -15.81 1.94
C PRO A 534 19.75 -16.26 1.25
N ASP A 535 19.83 -16.30 -0.06
CA ASP A 535 21.07 -16.65 -0.77
C ASP A 535 21.87 -15.39 -1.17
N LEU A 536 21.25 -14.20 -1.13
CA LEU A 536 21.78 -12.93 -1.64
C LEU A 536 22.23 -12.99 -3.11
N LEU A 537 21.85 -14.03 -3.84
CA LEU A 537 22.19 -14.24 -5.23
C LEU A 537 21.01 -13.79 -6.10
N PRO A 538 21.23 -12.89 -7.08
CA PRO A 538 20.20 -12.64 -8.09
C PRO A 538 19.96 -13.95 -8.87
N ARG A 539 18.70 -14.29 -9.09
CA ARG A 539 18.25 -15.41 -9.94
C ARG A 539 17.87 -14.97 -11.35
N PHE A 540 17.96 -13.68 -11.65
CA PHE A 540 17.83 -13.07 -12.97
C PHE A 540 18.86 -13.68 -13.94
N GLY A 541 18.56 -14.83 -14.51
CA GLY A 541 19.38 -15.50 -15.51
C GLY A 541 19.24 -14.82 -16.88
N ASP A 542 20.35 -14.75 -17.62
CA ASP A 542 20.60 -14.61 -19.08
C ASP A 542 19.75 -13.69 -19.99
N ALA A 543 18.65 -13.09 -19.54
CA ALA A 543 17.93 -12.01 -20.22
C ALA A 543 17.50 -10.90 -19.21
N PRO A 544 18.43 -10.03 -18.81
CA PRO A 544 18.24 -9.05 -17.75
C PRO A 544 17.53 -7.77 -18.22
N LEU A 545 17.05 -6.99 -17.25
CA LEU A 545 16.67 -5.58 -17.41
C LEU A 545 17.77 -4.83 -18.19
N ASN A 546 17.39 -4.02 -19.17
CA ASN A 546 18.35 -3.20 -19.93
C ASN A 546 18.39 -1.73 -19.45
N LEU A 547 17.52 -1.37 -18.50
CA LEU A 547 17.55 -0.13 -17.73
C LEU A 547 17.23 -0.44 -16.26
N VAL A 548 18.04 0.07 -15.33
CA VAL A 548 17.82 -0.10 -13.89
C VAL A 548 17.79 1.22 -13.13
N THR A 549 16.87 1.32 -12.16
CA THR A 549 16.84 2.44 -11.22
C THR A 549 17.90 2.26 -10.14
N VAL A 550 18.81 3.23 -10.01
CA VAL A 550 19.78 3.30 -8.89
C VAL A 550 19.29 4.37 -7.92
N PHE A 551 19.14 4.02 -6.63
CA PHE A 551 18.73 5.00 -5.62
C PHE A 551 19.88 5.89 -5.16
N GLY A 552 19.61 7.19 -5.07
CA GLY A 552 20.57 8.20 -4.63
C GLY A 552 20.92 8.13 -3.14
N GLY A 553 20.01 7.67 -2.27
CA GLY A 553 20.24 7.68 -0.82
C GLY A 553 20.29 9.09 -0.25
N ALA A 554 19.17 9.82 -0.37
CA ALA A 554 19.02 11.24 0.00
C ALA A 554 19.68 11.64 1.33
N ARG A 555 19.35 10.92 2.41
CA ARG A 555 19.81 11.21 3.78
C ARG A 555 21.28 10.88 3.99
N GLN A 556 21.84 9.98 3.19
CA GLN A 556 23.27 9.66 3.23
C GLN A 556 24.05 10.70 2.42
N ALA A 557 23.51 11.12 1.28
CA ALA A 557 24.12 12.15 0.44
C ALA A 557 24.05 13.54 1.07
N TRP A 558 22.98 13.82 1.81
CA TRP A 558 22.75 15.08 2.53
C TRP A 558 22.38 14.78 3.99
N PRO A 559 23.38 14.50 4.84
CA PRO A 559 23.13 14.05 6.22
C PRO A 559 22.73 15.17 7.18
N GLU A 560 23.20 16.39 6.95
CA GLU A 560 22.92 17.58 7.75
C GLU A 560 23.03 18.85 6.90
N CYS A 561 22.47 19.95 7.39
CA CYS A 561 22.49 21.22 6.69
C CYS A 561 23.93 21.67 6.37
N GLY A 562 24.20 21.96 5.10
CA GLY A 562 25.52 22.42 4.64
C GLY A 562 26.56 21.32 4.39
N LYS A 563 26.28 20.05 4.70
CA LYS A 563 27.15 18.91 4.35
C LYS A 563 26.65 18.16 3.11
N PHE A 564 27.57 17.57 2.37
CA PHE A 564 27.28 16.71 1.22
C PHE A 564 28.30 15.56 1.18
N ASP A 565 27.80 14.31 1.17
CA ASP A 565 28.62 13.10 1.16
C ASP A 565 28.26 12.20 -0.05
N PRO A 566 29.01 12.28 -1.16
CA PRO A 566 28.67 11.54 -2.36
C PRO A 566 29.08 10.06 -2.31
N THR A 567 29.69 9.56 -1.23
CA THR A 567 30.19 8.17 -1.16
C THR A 567 29.08 7.12 -1.31
N VAL A 568 27.84 7.46 -0.94
CA VAL A 568 26.68 6.60 -1.15
C VAL A 568 26.41 6.34 -2.64
N TYR A 569 26.69 7.31 -3.52
CA TYR A 569 26.50 7.16 -4.95
C TYR A 569 27.46 6.12 -5.53
N ASP A 570 28.75 6.20 -5.19
CA ASP A 570 29.76 5.24 -5.66
C ASP A 570 29.39 3.80 -5.24
N ARG A 571 28.99 3.64 -3.98
CA ARG A 571 28.61 2.34 -3.41
C ARG A 571 27.37 1.76 -4.10
N ASN A 572 26.34 2.57 -4.32
CA ASN A 572 25.11 2.10 -4.96
C ASN A 572 25.36 1.81 -6.45
N ALA A 573 26.12 2.65 -7.15
CA ALA A 573 26.51 2.38 -8.53
C ALA A 573 27.24 1.02 -8.65
N GLU A 574 28.18 0.73 -7.74
CA GLU A 574 28.95 -0.52 -7.77
C GLU A 574 28.07 -1.75 -7.49
N ALA A 575 27.15 -1.66 -6.53
CA ALA A 575 26.23 -2.75 -6.22
C ALA A 575 25.32 -3.07 -7.42
N TRP A 576 24.71 -2.07 -8.04
CA TRP A 576 23.84 -2.28 -9.21
C TRP A 576 24.63 -2.72 -10.44
N ARG A 577 25.88 -2.28 -10.60
CA ARG A 577 26.77 -2.79 -11.66
C ARG A 577 27.00 -4.29 -11.53
N ARG A 578 27.25 -4.77 -10.31
CA ARG A 578 27.51 -6.20 -10.07
C ARG A 578 26.29 -7.06 -10.34
N GLU A 579 25.11 -6.58 -9.97
CA GLU A 579 23.85 -7.29 -10.22
C GLU A 579 23.43 -7.24 -11.70
N ASN A 580 23.68 -6.11 -12.39
CA ASN A 580 23.16 -5.87 -13.73
C ASN A 580 24.25 -5.37 -14.69
N PRO A 581 25.34 -6.10 -14.97
CA PRO A 581 26.54 -5.54 -15.62
C PRO A 581 26.31 -4.88 -16.99
N GLY A 582 25.30 -5.32 -17.76
CA GLY A 582 24.96 -4.77 -19.09
C GLY A 582 23.84 -3.72 -19.11
N ALA A 583 23.19 -3.42 -17.97
CA ALA A 583 22.04 -2.51 -17.94
C ALA A 583 22.47 -1.04 -17.88
N TRP A 584 21.71 -0.14 -18.49
CA TRP A 584 21.90 1.30 -18.27
C TRP A 584 21.36 1.76 -16.92
N PHE A 585 21.79 2.93 -16.44
CA PHE A 585 21.31 3.51 -15.18
C PHE A 585 20.34 4.66 -15.41
N ILE A 586 19.30 4.71 -14.59
CA ILE A 586 18.53 5.92 -14.30
C ILE A 586 18.57 6.15 -12.79
N TRP A 587 18.94 7.35 -12.37
CA TRP A 587 19.13 7.65 -10.95
C TRP A 587 17.85 8.20 -10.33
N ASP A 588 17.35 7.57 -9.28
CA ASP A 588 16.34 8.20 -8.43
C ASP A 588 17.03 9.14 -7.44
N LEU A 589 16.82 10.44 -7.63
CA LEU A 589 17.25 11.50 -6.74
C LEU A 589 16.06 11.97 -5.92
N SER A 590 15.74 11.20 -4.89
CA SER A 590 14.89 11.65 -3.79
C SER A 590 15.62 12.77 -3.06
N ILE A 591 15.05 13.98 -3.04
CA ILE A 591 15.67 15.12 -2.36
C ILE A 591 14.75 15.58 -1.22
N TYR A 592 15.26 15.51 0.00
CA TYR A 592 14.57 15.96 1.21
C TYR A 592 15.53 16.75 2.08
N PRO A 593 15.05 17.80 2.78
CA PRO A 593 15.85 18.44 3.80
C PRO A 593 16.30 17.45 4.89
N PRO A 594 17.54 17.60 5.42
CA PRO A 594 18.11 16.73 6.44
C PRO A 594 17.45 16.92 7.79
N SER A 595 17.66 16.00 8.74
CA SER A 595 16.94 16.00 10.02
C SER A 595 17.09 17.27 10.87
N ASP A 596 18.25 17.93 10.81
CA ASP A 596 18.53 19.18 11.52
C ASP A 596 17.88 20.42 10.89
N TRP A 597 17.32 20.29 9.67
CA TRP A 597 16.67 21.38 8.97
C TRP A 597 15.42 21.89 9.69
N ALA A 598 14.63 20.99 10.29
CA ALA A 598 13.41 21.36 11.01
C ALA A 598 13.67 22.28 12.22
N GLU A 599 14.80 22.09 12.91
CA GLU A 599 15.20 22.94 14.04
C GLU A 599 15.64 24.33 13.56
N LYS A 600 16.26 24.40 12.38
CA LYS A 600 16.78 25.64 11.80
C LYS A 600 15.68 26.49 11.16
N TYR A 601 14.65 25.87 10.60
CA TYR A 601 13.59 26.56 9.86
C TYR A 601 12.17 26.11 10.29
N PRO A 602 11.77 26.33 11.55
CA PRO A 602 10.50 25.83 12.08
C PRO A 602 9.26 26.43 11.39
N ASP A 603 9.33 27.67 10.90
CA ASP A 603 8.22 28.35 10.20
C ASP A 603 8.01 27.85 8.76
N GLU A 604 8.98 27.10 8.23
CA GLU A 604 8.97 26.53 6.88
C GLU A 604 8.48 25.06 6.90
N MET A 605 8.17 24.53 8.08
CA MET A 605 7.63 23.18 8.28
C MET A 605 6.14 23.13 7.98
N CYS A 606 5.66 22.03 7.41
CA CYS A 606 4.25 21.78 7.19
C CYS A 606 3.53 21.59 8.53
N GLN A 607 2.45 22.34 8.73
CA GLN A 607 1.71 22.38 10.00
C GLN A 607 0.23 22.03 9.80
N ASP A 608 -0.38 21.44 10.83
CA ASP A 608 -1.83 21.32 10.91
C ASP A 608 -2.50 22.59 11.43
N GLU A 609 -3.84 22.60 11.44
CA GLU A 609 -4.66 23.73 11.89
C GLU A 609 -4.33 24.22 13.32
N LYS A 610 -3.68 23.40 14.15
CA LYS A 610 -3.28 23.75 15.52
C LYS A 610 -1.82 24.19 15.61
N GLY A 611 -1.14 24.40 14.49
CA GLY A 611 0.29 24.70 14.43
C GLY A 611 1.18 23.50 14.78
N THR A 612 0.64 22.28 14.83
CA THR A 612 1.47 21.10 15.10
C THR A 612 2.19 20.70 13.82
N ILE A 613 3.53 20.60 13.87
CA ILE A 613 4.33 20.08 12.77
C ILE A 613 3.86 18.68 12.42
N ASN A 614 3.59 18.45 11.14
CA ASN A 614 3.23 17.13 10.67
C ASN A 614 4.46 16.22 10.65
N MET A 615 4.46 15.18 11.46
CA MET A 615 5.38 14.06 11.33
C MET A 615 4.61 12.91 10.67
N ASP A 616 5.05 12.51 9.48
CA ASP A 616 4.51 11.34 8.81
C ASP A 616 5.19 10.08 9.38
N GLY A 617 4.38 9.05 9.68
CA GLY A 617 4.82 7.82 10.33
C GLY A 617 5.73 6.93 9.47
N GLN A 618 6.06 7.37 8.24
CA GLN A 618 6.82 6.62 7.24
C GLN A 618 8.21 7.23 6.93
N ASN A 619 8.98 7.56 7.99
CA ASN A 619 10.41 7.95 7.93
C ASN A 619 10.78 9.39 7.53
N SER A 620 9.84 10.30 7.23
CA SER A 620 10.19 11.73 7.09
C SER A 620 9.92 12.49 8.39
N SER A 621 10.97 12.71 9.19
CA SER A 621 10.98 13.63 10.32
C SER A 621 10.94 15.11 9.91
N VAL A 622 10.97 15.43 8.60
CA VAL A 622 11.13 16.80 8.07
C VAL A 622 10.15 17.06 6.91
N ASN A 623 8.86 17.13 7.23
CA ASN A 623 7.84 17.52 6.26
C ASN A 623 7.82 19.06 6.14
N HIS A 624 8.52 19.60 5.16
CA HIS A 624 8.53 21.03 4.83
C HIS A 624 7.21 21.45 4.14
N SER A 625 6.84 22.71 4.22
CA SER A 625 5.78 23.24 3.37
C SER A 625 6.20 23.17 1.90
N PHE A 626 5.33 22.70 1.01
CA PHE A 626 5.60 22.78 -0.44
C PHE A 626 5.64 24.23 -0.97
N ALA A 627 5.17 25.19 -0.17
CA ALA A 627 5.32 26.61 -0.44
C ALA A 627 6.62 27.22 0.13
N SER A 628 7.45 26.41 0.79
CA SER A 628 8.70 26.89 1.39
C SER A 628 9.73 27.25 0.34
N ARG A 629 10.10 28.55 0.30
CA ARG A 629 11.19 29.04 -0.55
C ARG A 629 12.55 28.56 -0.06
N GLN A 630 12.70 28.40 1.26
CA GLN A 630 13.95 27.91 1.86
C GLN A 630 14.17 26.43 1.55
N ALA A 631 13.13 25.59 1.65
CA ALA A 631 13.23 24.18 1.29
C ALA A 631 13.56 24.02 -0.19
N LEU A 632 12.87 24.74 -1.09
CA LEU A 632 13.17 24.73 -2.52
C LEU A 632 14.64 25.06 -2.80
N LYS A 633 15.15 26.13 -2.20
CA LYS A 633 16.55 26.55 -2.37
C LYS A 633 17.52 25.46 -1.91
N ASP A 634 17.36 24.94 -0.69
CA ASP A 634 18.31 23.97 -0.13
C ASP A 634 18.24 22.63 -0.88
N MET A 635 17.04 22.22 -1.31
CA MET A 635 16.83 21.05 -2.16
C MET A 635 17.45 21.23 -3.55
N GLU A 636 17.34 22.41 -4.17
CA GLU A 636 18.01 22.72 -5.43
C GLU A 636 19.53 22.62 -5.29
N GLU A 637 20.10 23.20 -4.23
CA GLU A 637 21.54 23.13 -3.97
C GLU A 637 22.03 21.68 -3.82
N CYS A 638 21.26 20.82 -3.13
CA CYS A 638 21.56 19.40 -3.04
C CYS A 638 21.47 18.72 -4.41
N LEU A 639 20.39 18.95 -5.16
CA LEU A 639 20.17 18.37 -6.49
C LEU A 639 21.32 18.71 -7.45
N VAL A 640 21.75 19.98 -7.48
CA VAL A 640 22.87 20.46 -8.29
C VAL A 640 24.13 19.66 -7.96
N LYS A 641 24.50 19.60 -6.67
CA LYS A 641 25.69 18.85 -6.21
C LYS A 641 25.61 17.37 -6.57
N SER A 642 24.44 16.76 -6.44
CA SER A 642 24.20 15.36 -6.81
C SER A 642 24.43 15.11 -8.29
N ILE A 643 23.82 15.93 -9.17
CA ILE A 643 23.95 15.77 -10.63
C ILE A 643 25.39 16.04 -11.08
N GLU A 644 26.02 17.12 -10.60
CA GLU A 644 27.41 17.45 -10.93
C GLU A 644 28.37 16.32 -10.53
N TYR A 645 28.19 15.77 -9.33
CA TYR A 645 28.99 14.63 -8.87
C TYR A 645 28.78 13.41 -9.77
N LEU A 646 27.53 13.01 -10.00
CA LEU A 646 27.17 11.83 -10.79
C LEU A 646 27.67 11.94 -12.24
N GLU A 647 27.58 13.11 -12.85
CA GLU A 647 28.10 13.36 -14.20
C GLU A 647 29.64 13.41 -14.24
N SER A 648 30.33 13.63 -13.12
CA SER A 648 31.80 13.56 -13.04
C SER A 648 32.35 12.17 -12.67
N SER A 649 31.46 11.25 -12.31
CA SER A 649 31.82 9.92 -11.81
C SER A 649 32.33 8.97 -12.90
N PRO A 650 33.05 7.90 -12.55
CA PRO A 650 33.50 6.90 -13.51
C PRO A 650 32.36 6.15 -14.23
N TYR A 651 31.16 6.17 -13.68
CA TYR A 651 29.98 5.50 -14.24
C TYR A 651 29.03 6.49 -14.94
N ALA A 652 29.44 7.74 -15.15
CA ALA A 652 28.65 8.73 -15.90
C ALA A 652 28.36 8.29 -17.35
N ASN A 653 29.23 7.45 -17.94
CA ASN A 653 29.00 6.86 -19.26
C ASN A 653 27.96 5.75 -19.29
N ARG A 654 27.31 5.48 -18.15
CA ARG A 654 26.23 4.51 -18.00
C ARG A 654 24.88 5.14 -17.61
N ILE A 655 24.88 6.43 -17.28
CA ILE A 655 23.67 7.15 -16.84
C ILE A 655 22.89 7.64 -18.06
N LEU A 656 21.62 7.24 -18.21
CA LEU A 656 20.70 7.78 -19.22
C LEU A 656 19.91 8.98 -18.73
N GLY A 657 19.71 9.09 -17.42
CA GLY A 657 18.87 10.14 -16.86
C GLY A 657 18.67 10.07 -15.36
N TYR A 658 17.76 10.93 -14.90
CA TYR A 658 17.46 11.18 -13.50
C TYR A 658 15.96 11.26 -13.27
N ARG A 659 15.48 10.59 -12.23
CA ARG A 659 14.15 10.73 -11.69
C ARG A 659 14.23 11.62 -10.45
N VAL A 660 13.66 12.82 -10.50
CA VAL A 660 13.70 13.79 -9.38
C VAL A 660 12.45 13.61 -8.54
N THR A 661 12.60 13.17 -7.29
CA THR A 661 11.48 12.75 -6.44
C THR A 661 11.46 13.49 -5.10
N GLY A 662 10.28 13.58 -4.50
CA GLY A 662 10.02 14.34 -3.28
C GLY A 662 8.61 14.12 -2.76
N GLY A 663 8.20 14.87 -1.74
CA GLY A 663 6.87 14.76 -1.14
C GLY A 663 6.57 13.45 -0.42
N HIS A 664 5.29 13.21 -0.11
CA HIS A 664 4.87 11.98 0.55
C HIS A 664 5.15 10.77 -0.36
N THR A 665 5.68 9.70 0.23
CA THR A 665 6.07 8.45 -0.46
C THR A 665 6.97 8.60 -1.68
N ILE A 666 7.76 9.68 -1.80
CA ILE A 666 8.63 10.01 -2.97
C ILE A 666 7.89 10.31 -4.28
N GLU A 667 6.57 10.44 -4.25
CA GLU A 667 5.73 10.52 -5.47
C GLU A 667 5.20 11.93 -5.77
N TRP A 668 5.73 12.95 -5.09
CA TRP A 668 5.17 14.31 -5.08
C TRP A 668 3.72 14.37 -4.59
N LEU A 669 3.28 13.39 -3.79
CA LEU A 669 2.01 13.49 -3.08
C LEU A 669 2.09 14.58 -2.02
N GLY A 670 1.00 15.31 -1.87
CA GLY A 670 0.79 16.20 -0.73
C GLY A 670 0.93 15.44 0.61
N TRP A 671 1.38 16.15 1.65
CA TRP A 671 1.59 15.53 2.96
C TRP A 671 0.26 15.06 3.54
N ASP A 672 0.26 13.85 4.12
CA ASP A 672 -0.89 13.32 4.85
C ASP A 672 -0.77 13.63 6.34
N SER A 673 -1.89 13.92 6.99
CA SER A 673 -1.88 14.13 8.43
C SER A 673 -1.83 12.77 9.14
N SER A 674 -0.90 12.61 10.08
CA SER A 674 -0.79 11.36 10.87
C SER A 674 -1.99 11.08 11.79
N LYS A 675 -3.00 11.97 11.83
CA LYS A 675 -4.19 11.84 12.67
C LYS A 675 -5.47 12.04 11.85
N PRO A 676 -6.48 11.16 11.98
CA PRO A 676 -7.75 11.33 11.31
C PRO A 676 -8.38 12.69 11.62
N LYS A 677 -9.08 13.28 10.63
CA LYS A 677 -9.81 14.55 10.74
C LYS A 677 -8.93 15.79 10.94
N ARG A 678 -7.74 15.80 10.35
CA ARG A 678 -6.89 16.99 10.24
C ARG A 678 -6.65 17.29 8.77
N ALA A 679 -6.31 18.54 8.50
CA ALA A 679 -5.81 18.96 7.20
C ALA A 679 -4.49 19.70 7.36
N LEU A 680 -3.76 19.73 6.25
CA LEU A 680 -2.52 20.44 6.05
C LEU A 680 -2.75 21.38 4.85
N ASP A 681 -1.86 22.30 4.52
CA ASP A 681 -0.75 22.84 5.29
C ASP A 681 -1.11 24.24 5.81
N PHE A 682 -1.12 24.44 7.13
CA PHE A 682 -1.44 25.73 7.79
C PHE A 682 -0.19 26.52 8.20
N SER A 683 0.98 26.16 7.69
CA SER A 683 2.25 26.84 8.01
C SER A 683 2.24 28.33 7.60
N PRO A 684 3.05 29.17 8.25
CA PRO A 684 3.26 30.57 7.82
C PRO A 684 3.67 30.68 6.34
N ALA A 685 4.52 29.77 5.86
CA ALA A 685 4.94 29.70 4.46
C ALA A 685 3.75 29.46 3.51
N ALA A 686 2.90 28.47 3.82
CA ALA A 686 1.69 28.19 3.05
C ALA A 686 0.69 29.34 3.10
N GLY A 687 0.49 29.98 4.26
CA GLY A 687 -0.43 31.11 4.39
C GLY A 687 -0.07 32.29 3.50
N LYS A 688 1.21 32.68 3.49
CA LYS A 688 1.71 33.76 2.63
C LYS A 688 1.59 33.42 1.14
N ALA A 689 2.01 32.21 0.75
CA ALA A 689 1.95 31.80 -0.65
C ALA A 689 0.51 31.62 -1.15
N PHE A 690 -0.40 31.14 -0.29
CA PHE A 690 -1.82 31.05 -0.59
C PHE A 690 -2.42 32.43 -0.83
N GLU A 691 -2.09 33.43 0.01
CA GLU A 691 -2.55 34.80 -0.21
C GLU A 691 -2.07 35.35 -1.57
N GLU A 692 -0.78 35.18 -1.90
CA GLU A 692 -0.21 35.61 -3.18
C GLU A 692 -0.94 34.93 -4.37
N PHE A 693 -1.18 33.62 -4.27
CA PHE A 693 -1.89 32.83 -5.27
C PHE A 693 -3.35 33.27 -5.42
N ALA A 694 -4.08 33.38 -4.30
CA ALA A 694 -5.49 33.73 -4.27
C ALA A 694 -5.74 35.14 -4.81
N ARG A 695 -4.89 36.14 -4.49
CA ARG A 695 -5.01 37.50 -5.05
C ARG A 695 -4.91 37.51 -6.57
N LYS A 696 -4.08 36.64 -7.15
CA LYS A 696 -3.84 36.55 -8.59
C LYS A 696 -4.93 35.77 -9.32
N HIS A 697 -5.34 34.63 -8.77
CA HIS A 697 -6.20 33.65 -9.46
C HIS A 697 -7.66 33.70 -9.02
N TYR A 698 -7.94 34.26 -7.85
CA TYR A 698 -9.27 34.36 -7.24
C TYR A 698 -9.54 35.79 -6.74
N PRO A 699 -9.56 36.82 -7.63
CA PRO A 699 -9.68 38.23 -7.25
C PRO A 699 -11.00 38.57 -6.52
N GLN A 700 -12.00 37.69 -6.58
CA GLN A 700 -13.24 37.79 -5.82
C GLN A 700 -13.07 37.55 -4.32
N LEU A 701 -11.99 36.88 -3.88
CA LEU A 701 -11.73 36.63 -2.48
C LEU A 701 -11.29 37.91 -1.76
N GLN A 702 -11.83 38.11 -0.56
CA GLN A 702 -11.46 39.19 0.36
C GLN A 702 -10.77 38.68 1.63
N ASP A 703 -10.99 37.41 1.97
CA ASP A 703 -10.35 36.68 3.06
C ASP A 703 -9.41 35.63 2.48
N TYR A 704 -8.13 35.74 2.83
CA TYR A 704 -7.04 34.89 2.35
C TYR A 704 -6.51 33.94 3.44
N THR A 705 -7.24 33.78 4.55
CA THR A 705 -6.90 32.76 5.55
C THR A 705 -7.10 31.36 4.98
N ILE A 706 -6.30 30.39 5.46
CA ILE A 706 -6.42 29.00 5.02
C ILE A 706 -7.72 28.39 5.57
N PRO A 707 -8.54 27.73 4.72
CA PRO A 707 -9.79 27.12 5.15
C PRO A 707 -9.57 25.93 6.08
N THR A 708 -10.34 25.87 7.16
CA THR A 708 -10.28 24.81 8.18
C THR A 708 -10.65 23.44 7.61
N PHE A 709 -10.35 22.36 8.34
CA PHE A 709 -10.81 21.02 7.95
C PHE A 709 -12.35 20.95 7.86
N ALA A 710 -13.05 21.62 8.76
CA ALA A 710 -14.51 21.63 8.83
C ALA A 710 -15.14 22.32 7.61
N GLU A 711 -14.60 23.46 7.20
CA GLU A 711 -15.05 24.20 6.02
C GLU A 711 -14.87 23.39 4.74
N ARG A 712 -13.76 22.66 4.61
CA ARG A 712 -13.51 21.78 3.46
C ARG A 712 -14.43 20.57 3.38
N HIS A 713 -15.10 20.18 4.48
CA HIS A 713 -16.05 19.06 4.52
C HIS A 713 -17.51 19.49 4.50
N GLN A 714 -17.78 20.77 4.65
CA GLN A 714 -19.14 21.28 4.73
C GLN A 714 -19.91 20.94 3.45
N LEU A 715 -21.16 20.50 3.57
CA LEU A 715 -22.06 20.28 2.42
C LEU A 715 -23.07 21.41 2.30
N ASP A 716 -23.53 21.69 1.08
CA ASP A 716 -24.57 22.68 0.81
C ASP A 716 -25.95 22.04 0.94
N GLY A 717 -26.56 22.14 2.13
CA GLY A 717 -27.88 21.53 2.37
C GLY A 717 -27.90 20.01 2.18
N GLY A 718 -26.76 19.35 2.33
CA GLY A 718 -26.59 17.91 2.12
C GLY A 718 -26.22 17.51 0.68
N GLU A 719 -26.04 18.46 -0.23
CA GLU A 719 -25.62 18.18 -1.61
C GLU A 719 -24.12 17.90 -1.73
N LEU A 720 -23.75 16.97 -2.62
CA LEU A 720 -22.37 16.54 -2.86
C LEU A 720 -21.54 17.53 -3.69
N LEU A 721 -22.20 18.42 -4.44
CA LEU A 721 -21.57 19.42 -5.29
C LEU A 721 -21.75 20.79 -4.66
N TRP A 722 -20.65 21.50 -4.42
CA TRP A 722 -20.67 22.86 -3.90
C TRP A 722 -21.26 23.85 -4.89
N GLU A 723 -21.99 24.84 -4.37
CA GLU A 723 -22.17 26.13 -5.04
C GLU A 723 -20.87 26.93 -4.87
N PRO A 724 -20.05 27.11 -5.93
CA PRO A 724 -18.70 27.66 -5.77
C PRO A 724 -18.68 29.04 -5.12
N GLY A 725 -19.69 29.87 -5.40
CA GLY A 725 -19.87 31.19 -4.80
C GLY A 725 -19.85 31.21 -3.26
N LYS A 726 -20.14 30.09 -2.59
CA LYS A 726 -20.11 29.96 -1.12
C LYS A 726 -18.78 29.41 -0.59
N HIS A 727 -17.97 28.78 -1.44
CA HIS A 727 -16.83 27.95 -1.03
C HIS A 727 -15.51 28.37 -1.69
N TRP A 728 -15.45 29.57 -2.27
CA TRP A 728 -14.28 30.03 -3.02
C TRP A 728 -12.94 29.90 -2.29
N ARG A 729 -12.93 30.09 -0.95
CA ARG A 729 -11.69 29.98 -0.15
C ARG A 729 -11.19 28.53 -0.10
N SER A 730 -12.09 27.56 0.06
CA SER A 730 -11.80 26.12 0.00
C SER A 730 -11.34 25.69 -1.40
N ILE A 731 -12.06 26.12 -2.45
CA ILE A 731 -11.72 25.81 -3.84
C ILE A 731 -10.34 26.38 -4.21
N ALA A 732 -10.10 27.66 -3.88
CA ALA A 732 -8.82 28.32 -4.12
C ALA A 732 -7.67 27.63 -3.40
N TYR A 733 -7.89 27.16 -2.17
CA TYR A 733 -6.85 26.46 -1.42
C TYR A 733 -6.56 25.05 -1.99
N HIS A 734 -7.58 24.30 -2.41
CA HIS A 734 -7.38 23.01 -3.09
C HIS A 734 -6.57 23.17 -4.39
N ASP A 735 -6.86 24.21 -5.17
CA ASP A 735 -6.12 24.55 -6.39
C ASP A 735 -4.68 24.98 -6.07
N PHE A 736 -4.51 25.91 -5.11
CA PHE A 736 -3.22 26.35 -4.62
C PHE A 736 -2.33 25.17 -4.19
N TYR A 737 -2.85 24.22 -3.42
CA TYR A 737 -2.03 23.16 -2.85
C TYR A 737 -1.46 22.22 -3.94
N SER A 738 -2.27 21.88 -4.95
CA SER A 738 -1.78 21.13 -6.13
C SER A 738 -0.74 21.93 -6.91
N ASN A 739 -0.96 23.24 -7.07
CA ASN A 739 -0.02 24.12 -7.75
C ASN A 739 1.31 24.29 -7.00
N ALA A 740 1.29 24.40 -5.67
CA ALA A 740 2.49 24.56 -4.86
C ALA A 740 3.42 23.34 -4.98
N VAL A 741 2.84 22.13 -4.92
CA VAL A 741 3.56 20.88 -5.17
C VAL A 741 4.11 20.85 -6.60
N ALA A 742 3.28 21.14 -7.60
CA ALA A 742 3.70 21.13 -9.00
C ALA A 742 4.80 22.16 -9.28
N ASP A 743 4.73 23.37 -8.71
CA ASP A 743 5.72 24.43 -8.91
C ASP A 743 7.10 24.03 -8.38
N MET A 744 7.16 23.47 -7.17
CA MET A 744 8.40 22.97 -6.59
C MET A 744 9.00 21.85 -7.46
N MET A 745 8.18 20.89 -7.88
CA MET A 745 8.61 19.77 -8.74
C MET A 745 9.08 20.26 -10.12
N ILE A 746 8.32 21.13 -10.79
CA ILE A 746 8.65 21.72 -12.08
C ILE A 746 9.98 22.47 -12.00
N HIS A 747 10.19 23.25 -10.94
CA HIS A 747 11.42 24.01 -10.74
C HIS A 747 12.64 23.08 -10.65
N LEU A 748 12.58 22.05 -9.81
CA LEU A 748 13.68 21.11 -9.63
C LEU A 748 13.95 20.28 -10.89
N CYS A 749 12.91 19.83 -11.59
CA CYS A 749 13.06 19.10 -12.85
C CYS A 749 13.64 19.99 -13.96
N SER A 750 13.17 21.25 -14.07
CA SER A 750 13.70 22.22 -15.04
C SER A 750 15.18 22.49 -14.77
N LYS A 751 15.54 22.69 -13.49
CA LYS A 751 16.94 22.87 -13.09
C LYS A 751 17.80 21.68 -13.49
N ALA A 752 17.32 20.46 -13.26
CA ALA A 752 18.03 19.25 -13.70
C ALA A 752 18.21 19.22 -15.22
N LYS A 753 17.18 19.55 -16.01
CA LYS A 753 17.28 19.60 -17.48
C LYS A 753 18.31 20.62 -17.96
N ASP A 754 18.34 21.81 -17.34
CA ASP A 754 19.31 22.87 -17.66
C ASP A 754 20.75 22.40 -17.40
N LEU A 755 21.03 21.79 -16.24
CA LEU A 755 22.35 21.23 -15.90
C LEU A 755 22.81 20.18 -16.93
N LEU A 756 21.87 19.39 -17.45
CA LEU A 756 22.14 18.27 -18.34
C LEU A 756 22.17 18.68 -19.82
N ASN A 757 21.82 19.93 -20.14
CA ASN A 757 21.74 20.49 -21.50
C ASN A 757 20.86 19.63 -22.43
N GLY A 758 19.79 19.00 -21.89
CA GLY A 758 18.88 18.14 -22.66
C GLY A 758 19.49 16.85 -23.23
N ARG A 759 20.69 16.43 -22.77
CA ARG A 759 21.37 15.21 -23.25
C ARG A 759 21.08 13.95 -22.43
N LYS A 760 20.24 14.08 -21.41
CA LYS A 760 19.82 13.03 -20.47
C LYS A 760 18.33 13.18 -20.21
N LEU A 761 17.67 12.07 -19.88
CA LEU A 761 16.26 12.08 -19.50
C LEU A 761 16.08 12.67 -18.10
N VAL A 762 15.05 13.48 -17.90
CA VAL A 762 14.58 13.91 -16.59
C VAL A 762 13.11 13.56 -16.44
N GLY A 763 12.71 12.92 -15.34
CA GLY A 763 11.30 12.61 -15.12
C GLY A 763 10.93 12.46 -13.65
N THR A 764 9.65 12.21 -13.39
CA THR A 764 9.11 12.15 -12.03
C THR A 764 7.72 11.53 -11.95
N TYR A 765 7.21 11.33 -10.73
CA TYR A 765 5.82 10.96 -10.47
C TYR A 765 4.94 12.20 -10.44
N TYR A 766 3.81 12.19 -11.16
CA TYR A 766 2.74 13.19 -11.01
C TYR A 766 1.48 12.79 -11.82
N GLY A 767 0.34 13.42 -11.54
CA GLY A 767 -0.83 13.38 -12.44
C GLY A 767 -1.79 12.21 -12.23
N TYR A 768 -1.97 11.76 -10.98
CA TYR A 768 -2.78 10.57 -10.64
C TYR A 768 -4.29 10.88 -10.59
N VAL A 769 -4.76 11.60 -11.61
CA VAL A 769 -6.12 12.17 -11.69
C VAL A 769 -7.20 11.08 -11.72
N ALA A 770 -6.88 9.89 -12.24
CA ALA A 770 -7.85 8.82 -12.44
C ALA A 770 -8.15 8.00 -11.17
N THR A 771 -7.32 8.03 -10.13
CA THR A 771 -7.45 7.09 -8.99
C THR A 771 -7.44 7.76 -7.62
N LEU A 772 -6.68 8.85 -7.43
CA LEU A 772 -6.57 9.45 -6.11
C LEU A 772 -7.90 10.02 -5.60
N HIS A 773 -8.85 10.30 -6.48
CA HIS A 773 -10.20 10.72 -6.12
C HIS A 773 -10.98 9.70 -5.27
N GLY A 774 -10.56 8.42 -5.20
CA GLY A 774 -11.27 7.38 -4.45
C GLY A 774 -11.24 7.46 -2.92
N SER A 775 -10.41 8.32 -2.31
CA SER A 775 -10.19 8.37 -0.85
C SER A 775 -10.97 9.45 -0.07
N GLY A 776 -11.81 10.25 -0.73
CA GLY A 776 -12.62 11.32 -0.11
C GLY A 776 -11.88 12.57 0.32
N ASN A 777 -10.60 12.46 0.68
CA ASN A 777 -9.71 13.57 1.03
C ASN A 777 -8.73 13.89 -0.11
N SER A 778 -9.15 13.61 -1.33
CA SER A 778 -8.29 13.44 -2.47
C SER A 778 -7.58 14.71 -2.92
N GLN A 779 -8.17 15.88 -2.66
CA GLN A 779 -7.61 17.21 -2.91
C GLN A 779 -6.27 17.41 -2.22
N MET A 780 -6.09 16.81 -1.03
CA MET A 780 -4.85 16.88 -0.27
C MET A 780 -3.74 15.99 -0.80
N ARG A 781 -4.02 15.14 -1.80
CA ARG A 781 -2.96 14.41 -2.49
C ARG A 781 -2.24 15.25 -3.55
N ALA A 782 -2.80 16.40 -3.95
CA ALA A 782 -2.12 17.46 -4.68
C ALA A 782 -1.63 17.14 -6.12
N HIS A 783 -2.27 16.22 -6.84
CA HIS A 783 -1.91 15.85 -8.22
C HIS A 783 -2.80 16.52 -9.31
N TYR A 784 -3.55 17.58 -8.97
CA TYR A 784 -4.56 18.22 -9.84
C TYR A 784 -4.06 19.51 -10.50
N ALA A 785 -2.79 19.53 -10.92
CA ALA A 785 -2.21 20.58 -11.76
C ALA A 785 -1.44 19.96 -12.94
N LEU A 786 -1.92 18.83 -13.47
CA LEU A 786 -1.23 18.08 -14.51
C LEU A 786 -1.10 18.89 -15.79
N LYS A 787 -2.13 19.65 -16.21
CA LYS A 787 -2.04 20.47 -17.44
C LYS A 787 -0.85 21.44 -17.37
N LYS A 788 -0.64 22.06 -16.22
CA LYS A 788 0.51 22.95 -15.96
C LYS A 788 1.84 22.21 -16.09
N VAL A 789 1.94 20.98 -15.57
CA VAL A 789 3.14 20.15 -15.71
C VAL A 789 3.40 19.81 -17.18
N LEU A 790 2.37 19.42 -17.94
CA LEU A 790 2.49 19.13 -19.37
C LEU A 790 2.99 20.36 -20.16
N ASP A 791 2.42 21.54 -19.88
CA ASP A 791 2.77 22.79 -20.56
C ASP A 791 4.17 23.29 -20.20
N SER A 792 4.68 22.95 -19.00
CA SER A 792 6.00 23.39 -18.54
C SER A 792 7.16 22.76 -19.31
N LYS A 793 6.97 21.56 -19.88
CA LYS A 793 8.02 20.74 -20.52
C LYS A 793 9.22 20.43 -19.60
N ALA A 794 9.03 20.54 -18.30
CA ALA A 794 10.06 20.32 -17.29
C ALA A 794 10.51 18.86 -17.17
N VAL A 795 9.76 17.92 -17.77
CA VAL A 795 10.03 16.48 -17.72
C VAL A 795 9.93 15.86 -19.12
N ASP A 796 10.64 14.76 -19.28
CA ASP A 796 10.69 13.92 -20.48
C ASP A 796 9.82 12.65 -20.32
N PHE A 797 9.58 12.23 -19.07
CA PHE A 797 8.67 11.15 -18.74
C PHE A 797 7.92 11.41 -17.42
N LEU A 798 6.70 10.91 -17.32
CA LEU A 798 5.89 10.88 -16.11
C LEU A 798 5.49 9.43 -15.79
N LEU A 799 5.62 9.05 -14.52
CA LEU A 799 5.27 7.71 -14.06
C LEU A 799 4.20 7.71 -12.96
N SER A 800 3.51 6.58 -12.84
CA SER A 800 2.62 6.27 -11.72
C SER A 800 2.65 4.77 -11.46
N PRO A 801 2.40 4.30 -10.22
CA PRO A 801 2.05 2.90 -9.98
C PRO A 801 0.75 2.54 -10.69
N GLN A 802 0.49 1.24 -10.80
CA GLN A 802 -0.83 0.74 -11.15
C GLN A 802 -1.82 0.84 -9.98
N ALA A 803 -3.09 1.09 -10.30
CA ALA A 803 -4.18 1.23 -9.33
C ALA A 803 -4.29 0.03 -8.38
N TYR A 804 -3.99 0.25 -7.10
CA TYR A 804 -3.91 -0.80 -6.06
C TYR A 804 -5.19 -1.63 -5.91
N SER A 805 -6.35 -1.08 -6.21
CA SER A 805 -7.65 -1.73 -5.99
C SER A 805 -8.17 -2.55 -7.17
N ILE A 806 -7.49 -2.51 -8.34
CA ILE A 806 -7.95 -3.18 -9.58
C ILE A 806 -6.80 -3.84 -10.35
N ARG A 807 -5.91 -4.54 -9.65
CA ARG A 807 -4.71 -5.18 -10.24
C ARG A 807 -4.56 -6.67 -9.95
N ASN A 808 -5.58 -7.28 -9.35
CA ASN A 808 -5.59 -8.69 -8.97
C ASN A 808 -5.72 -9.61 -10.20
N LEU A 809 -5.58 -10.93 -10.03
CA LEU A 809 -5.95 -11.89 -11.08
C LEU A 809 -7.42 -11.68 -11.48
N GLY A 810 -7.70 -11.75 -12.77
CA GLY A 810 -9.00 -11.44 -13.37
C GLY A 810 -9.30 -9.95 -13.54
N ASP A 811 -8.49 -9.04 -13.00
CA ASP A 811 -8.60 -7.59 -13.22
C ASP A 811 -7.62 -7.10 -14.31
N THR A 812 -7.61 -5.78 -14.56
CA THR A 812 -6.80 -5.10 -15.58
C THR A 812 -5.51 -4.50 -14.98
N CYS A 813 -4.68 -3.86 -15.82
CA CYS A 813 -3.67 -2.90 -15.37
C CYS A 813 -4.29 -1.49 -15.33
N GLY A 814 -4.64 -1.03 -14.12
CA GLY A 814 -5.32 0.25 -13.91
C GLY A 814 -4.35 1.43 -13.93
N ASP A 815 -4.43 2.27 -14.95
CA ASP A 815 -3.60 3.48 -15.02
C ASP A 815 -4.13 4.58 -14.09
N MET A 816 -3.24 5.20 -13.30
CA MET A 816 -3.60 6.33 -12.44
C MET A 816 -3.62 7.67 -13.17
N LYS A 817 -2.96 7.76 -14.33
CA LYS A 817 -2.70 9.00 -15.07
C LYS A 817 -3.42 8.98 -16.43
N PRO A 818 -3.81 10.15 -16.97
CA PRO A 818 -4.32 10.27 -18.32
C PRO A 818 -3.16 10.15 -19.33
N PHE A 819 -2.71 8.91 -19.55
CA PHE A 819 -1.49 8.59 -20.30
C PHE A 819 -1.48 9.14 -21.73
N GLU A 820 -2.65 9.28 -22.37
CA GLU A 820 -2.72 9.79 -23.74
C GLU A 820 -2.50 11.31 -23.78
N SER A 821 -3.01 12.08 -22.80
CA SER A 821 -2.68 13.51 -22.69
C SER A 821 -1.18 13.73 -22.42
N ILE A 822 -0.57 12.89 -21.57
CA ILE A 822 0.88 12.89 -21.35
C ILE A 822 1.63 12.63 -22.67
N ARG A 823 1.20 11.61 -23.42
CA ARG A 823 1.80 11.24 -24.70
C ARG A 823 1.66 12.35 -25.75
N LYS A 824 0.51 13.03 -25.81
CA LYS A 824 0.24 14.14 -26.74
C LYS A 824 1.06 15.39 -26.43
N ALA A 825 1.38 15.62 -25.16
CA ALA A 825 2.33 16.66 -24.75
C ALA A 825 3.79 16.34 -25.13
N GLY A 826 4.05 15.17 -25.72
CA GLY A 826 5.38 14.72 -26.11
C GLY A 826 6.20 14.14 -24.96
N ILE A 827 5.56 13.82 -23.84
CA ILE A 827 6.17 13.23 -22.64
C ILE A 827 5.91 11.72 -22.68
N ILE A 828 6.88 10.90 -22.28
CA ILE A 828 6.67 9.43 -22.21
C ILE A 828 5.83 9.09 -20.97
N PRO A 829 4.66 8.47 -21.12
CA PRO A 829 3.97 7.81 -20.02
C PRO A 829 4.67 6.50 -19.65
N VAL A 830 5.01 6.36 -18.37
CA VAL A 830 5.62 5.17 -17.79
C VAL A 830 4.64 4.57 -16.78
N ILE A 831 4.43 3.26 -16.82
CA ILE A 831 3.59 2.56 -15.85
C ILE A 831 4.47 1.71 -14.94
N GLU A 832 4.37 1.97 -13.64
CA GLU A 832 5.08 1.22 -12.62
C GLU A 832 4.27 0.01 -12.16
N ASP A 833 4.92 -1.15 -12.11
CA ASP A 833 4.39 -2.39 -11.57
C ASP A 833 5.14 -2.78 -10.29
N ASP A 834 4.49 -2.56 -9.15
CA ASP A 834 4.94 -2.96 -7.82
C ASP A 834 4.14 -4.19 -7.29
N ALA A 835 3.72 -5.08 -8.20
CA ALA A 835 3.05 -6.32 -7.85
C ALA A 835 3.88 -7.14 -6.85
N ARG A 836 3.20 -7.63 -5.80
CA ARG A 836 3.79 -8.56 -4.83
C ARG A 836 3.68 -9.96 -5.40
N THR A 837 4.78 -10.69 -5.39
CA THR A 837 4.84 -11.99 -6.08
C THR A 837 5.12 -13.16 -5.15
N HIS A 838 5.03 -14.38 -5.68
CA HIS A 838 5.45 -15.61 -5.00
C HIS A 838 6.95 -15.61 -4.60
N CYS A 839 7.78 -14.78 -5.26
CA CYS A 839 9.21 -14.68 -4.97
C CYS A 839 9.54 -13.86 -3.72
N GLY A 840 8.55 -13.16 -3.17
CA GLY A 840 8.68 -12.38 -1.96
C GLY A 840 8.25 -13.12 -0.69
N ALA A 841 8.63 -12.57 0.47
CA ALA A 841 8.03 -12.96 1.74
C ALA A 841 6.51 -12.71 1.73
N VAL A 842 5.77 -13.50 2.52
CA VAL A 842 4.31 -13.35 2.64
C VAL A 842 3.97 -11.99 3.24
N THR A 843 3.20 -11.20 2.50
CA THR A 843 2.71 -9.90 2.95
C THR A 843 1.31 -10.04 3.56
N GLY A 844 1.15 -9.62 4.83
CA GLY A 844 -0.15 -9.66 5.49
C GLY A 844 -1.07 -8.52 5.01
N GLY A 845 -2.24 -8.85 4.47
CA GLY A 845 -3.32 -7.88 4.22
C GLY A 845 -3.28 -7.13 2.88
N ILE A 846 -2.38 -7.48 1.95
CA ILE A 846 -2.30 -6.88 0.61
C ILE A 846 -2.24 -8.01 -0.42
N TYR A 847 -2.82 -7.80 -1.60
CA TYR A 847 -2.83 -8.79 -2.67
C TYR A 847 -1.40 -9.19 -3.10
N GLN A 848 -1.17 -10.50 -3.22
CA GLN A 848 0.10 -11.11 -3.60
C GLN A 848 -0.17 -12.37 -4.42
N THR A 849 0.53 -12.57 -5.54
CA THR A 849 0.43 -13.83 -6.28
C THR A 849 1.10 -14.95 -5.48
N VAL A 850 0.51 -16.14 -5.53
CA VAL A 850 0.87 -17.24 -4.62
C VAL A 850 1.68 -18.35 -5.29
N THR A 851 1.76 -18.36 -6.63
CA THR A 851 2.52 -19.33 -7.43
C THR A 851 3.40 -18.64 -8.49
N GLU A 852 4.37 -19.37 -9.04
CA GLU A 852 5.15 -18.90 -10.18
C GLU A 852 4.26 -18.57 -11.38
N GLN A 853 3.33 -19.48 -11.70
CA GLN A 853 2.42 -19.32 -12.83
C GLN A 853 1.51 -18.08 -12.68
N THR A 854 0.91 -17.87 -11.51
CA THR A 854 0.06 -16.68 -11.27
C THR A 854 0.86 -15.38 -11.34
N THR A 855 2.15 -15.42 -11.00
CA THR A 855 3.06 -14.29 -11.18
C THR A 855 3.34 -14.01 -12.65
N LEU A 856 3.65 -15.06 -13.43
CA LEU A 856 3.83 -14.94 -14.88
C LEU A 856 2.59 -14.35 -15.54
N ASP A 857 1.40 -14.80 -15.16
CA ASP A 857 0.16 -14.30 -15.74
C ASP A 857 -0.08 -12.81 -15.45
N ILE A 858 0.13 -12.35 -14.22
CA ILE A 858 0.00 -10.91 -13.88
C ILE A 858 1.03 -10.08 -14.64
N VAL A 859 2.31 -10.46 -14.61
CA VAL A 859 3.36 -9.67 -15.28
C VAL A 859 3.17 -9.68 -16.80
N ARG A 860 2.75 -10.80 -17.41
CA ARG A 860 2.44 -10.88 -18.85
C ARG A 860 1.25 -9.99 -19.22
N ARG A 861 0.21 -9.91 -18.38
CA ARG A 861 -0.91 -8.98 -18.56
C ARG A 861 -0.39 -7.54 -18.57
N ASP A 862 0.36 -7.16 -17.54
CA ASP A 862 0.77 -5.77 -17.31
C ASP A 862 1.74 -5.29 -18.40
N LEU A 863 2.74 -6.10 -18.76
CA LEU A 863 3.66 -5.81 -19.87
C LEU A 863 2.94 -5.78 -21.23
N GLY A 864 1.99 -6.69 -21.45
CA GLY A 864 1.19 -6.72 -22.68
C GLY A 864 0.30 -5.49 -22.85
N ILE A 865 -0.34 -5.04 -21.77
CA ILE A 865 -1.15 -3.80 -21.76
C ILE A 865 -0.26 -2.59 -22.01
N ALA A 866 0.88 -2.47 -21.31
CA ALA A 866 1.82 -1.37 -21.50
C ALA A 866 2.29 -1.24 -22.96
N LEU A 867 2.65 -2.36 -23.60
CA LEU A 867 3.00 -2.39 -25.03
C LEU A 867 1.84 -1.95 -25.94
N CYS A 868 0.62 -2.39 -25.66
CA CYS A 868 -0.55 -1.97 -26.45
C CYS A 868 -0.90 -0.49 -26.25
N ARG A 869 -0.45 0.14 -25.16
CA ARG A 869 -0.58 1.58 -24.91
C ARG A 869 0.62 2.40 -25.40
N ASN A 870 1.66 1.73 -25.91
CA ASN A 870 2.97 2.33 -26.23
C ASN A 870 3.62 3.01 -25.00
N GLU A 871 3.39 2.47 -23.80
CA GLU A 871 4.04 2.90 -22.56
C GLU A 871 5.35 2.12 -22.32
N ILE A 872 6.23 2.68 -21.49
CA ILE A 872 7.37 1.93 -20.95
C ILE A 872 6.95 1.31 -19.61
N PRO A 873 7.05 -0.03 -19.44
CA PRO A 873 6.83 -0.66 -18.15
C PRO A 873 8.05 -0.48 -17.24
N TYR A 874 7.81 -0.15 -15.98
CA TYR A 874 8.82 -0.06 -14.91
C TYR A 874 8.50 -1.04 -13.77
N LEU A 875 9.33 -2.05 -13.59
CA LEU A 875 9.14 -3.09 -12.58
C LEU A 875 9.76 -2.64 -11.25
N TYR A 876 8.94 -2.44 -10.21
CA TYR A 876 9.38 -1.90 -8.93
C TYR A 876 9.30 -2.95 -7.82
N ALA A 877 10.41 -3.65 -7.55
CA ALA A 877 10.46 -4.68 -6.49
C ALA A 877 10.50 -4.04 -5.09
N ILE A 878 9.36 -3.50 -4.65
CA ILE A 878 9.23 -2.65 -3.46
C ILE A 878 9.37 -3.43 -2.14
N TRP A 879 8.98 -4.70 -2.11
CA TRP A 879 8.83 -5.45 -0.87
C TRP A 879 10.08 -6.19 -0.48
N ASN A 880 10.61 -7.03 -1.37
CA ASN A 880 11.76 -7.86 -1.04
C ASN A 880 12.98 -7.53 -1.92
N GLY A 881 12.82 -6.62 -2.89
CA GLY A 881 13.84 -6.40 -3.92
C GLY A 881 13.90 -7.52 -4.95
N THR A 882 13.16 -8.61 -4.73
CA THR A 882 13.22 -9.86 -5.49
C THR A 882 11.88 -10.29 -6.04
N ASP A 883 10.89 -9.40 -6.00
CA ASP A 883 9.53 -9.67 -6.47
C ASP A 883 9.51 -10.14 -7.94
N PHE A 884 10.48 -9.71 -8.76
CA PHE A 884 10.60 -10.14 -10.15
C PHE A 884 11.78 -11.11 -10.41
N ASP A 885 12.43 -11.61 -9.34
CA ASP A 885 13.71 -12.34 -9.41
C ASP A 885 13.55 -13.86 -9.46
N PHE A 886 13.10 -14.38 -10.62
CA PHE A 886 13.01 -15.82 -10.87
C PHE A 886 13.25 -16.22 -12.34
N PRO A 887 13.79 -17.44 -12.59
CA PRO A 887 14.26 -17.83 -13.92
C PRO A 887 13.21 -17.77 -15.05
N ALA A 888 11.97 -18.19 -14.77
CA ALA A 888 10.92 -18.21 -15.80
C ALA A 888 10.54 -16.81 -16.31
N LEU A 889 10.83 -15.75 -15.55
CA LEU A 889 10.50 -14.38 -15.95
C LEU A 889 11.48 -13.82 -16.99
N SER A 890 12.74 -14.27 -16.99
CA SER A 890 13.76 -13.81 -17.94
C SER A 890 13.34 -14.04 -19.40
N GLU A 891 12.77 -15.21 -19.72
CA GLU A 891 12.26 -15.50 -21.06
C GLU A 891 11.10 -14.56 -21.45
N THR A 892 10.26 -14.19 -20.47
CA THR A 892 9.17 -13.23 -20.70
C THR A 892 9.74 -11.84 -21.01
N PHE A 893 10.73 -11.36 -20.25
CA PHE A 893 11.37 -10.07 -20.53
C PHE A 893 12.06 -10.03 -21.88
N GLU A 894 12.72 -11.11 -22.29
CA GLU A 894 13.34 -11.19 -23.61
C GLU A 894 12.30 -11.06 -24.73
N LYS A 895 11.19 -11.80 -24.62
CA LYS A 895 10.09 -11.75 -25.60
C LYS A 895 9.48 -10.35 -25.66
N ILE A 896 9.19 -9.74 -24.51
CA ILE A 896 8.64 -8.36 -24.42
C ILE A 896 9.63 -7.34 -25.01
N ARG A 897 10.93 -7.47 -24.75
CA ARG A 897 11.93 -6.58 -25.35
C ARG A 897 11.94 -6.69 -26.88
N ARG A 898 12.00 -7.91 -27.42
CA ARG A 898 12.05 -8.15 -28.87
C ARG A 898 10.80 -7.63 -29.58
N ILE A 899 9.60 -7.85 -29.03
CA ILE A 899 8.36 -7.31 -29.61
C ILE A 899 8.27 -5.79 -29.45
N GLY A 900 8.73 -5.22 -28.33
CA GLY A 900 8.77 -3.78 -28.12
C GLY A 900 9.69 -3.07 -29.12
N GLU A 901 10.90 -3.60 -29.32
CA GLU A 901 11.84 -3.13 -30.35
C GLU A 901 11.23 -3.22 -31.75
N PHE A 902 10.59 -4.35 -32.08
CA PHE A 902 9.92 -4.53 -33.37
C PHE A 902 8.77 -3.53 -33.58
N CYS A 903 7.94 -3.31 -32.55
CA CYS A 903 6.84 -2.34 -32.63
C CYS A 903 7.35 -0.91 -32.80
N LEU A 904 8.46 -0.56 -32.14
CA LEU A 904 9.11 0.73 -32.27
C LEU A 904 9.68 0.93 -33.69
N GLU A 905 10.39 -0.07 -34.23
CA GLU A 905 10.92 -0.07 -35.60
C GLU A 905 9.82 0.07 -36.66
N ARG A 906 8.70 -0.63 -36.47
CA ARG A 906 7.54 -0.61 -37.38
C ARG A 906 6.60 0.57 -37.13
N ASN A 907 6.93 1.42 -36.15
CA ASN A 907 6.15 2.59 -35.80
C ASN A 907 4.68 2.26 -35.47
N VAL A 908 4.46 1.17 -34.72
CA VAL A 908 3.12 0.65 -34.41
C VAL A 908 2.29 1.71 -33.70
N ARG A 909 1.18 2.07 -34.33
CA ARG A 909 0.30 3.15 -33.90
C ARG A 909 -0.62 2.72 -32.76
N ARG A 910 -0.80 3.59 -31.76
CA ARG A 910 -1.95 3.56 -30.85
C ARG A 910 -3.24 3.89 -31.61
N ASN A 911 -4.25 3.01 -31.55
CA ASN A 911 -5.47 3.11 -32.38
C ASN A 911 -6.78 2.92 -31.59
N ALA A 912 -6.86 3.45 -30.37
CA ALA A 912 -8.13 3.55 -29.66
C ALA A 912 -9.13 4.44 -30.41
N LYS A 913 -10.41 4.08 -30.31
CA LYS A 913 -11.55 4.85 -30.86
C LYS A 913 -12.51 5.34 -29.79
N ILE A 914 -12.17 5.08 -28.52
CA ILE A 914 -12.89 5.53 -27.33
C ILE A 914 -11.89 6.32 -26.48
N ALA A 915 -12.29 7.50 -26.01
CA ALA A 915 -11.56 8.27 -25.01
C ALA A 915 -12.38 8.40 -23.74
N VAL A 916 -11.76 8.20 -22.58
CA VAL A 916 -12.29 8.53 -21.26
C VAL A 916 -11.62 9.82 -20.79
N VAL A 917 -12.43 10.80 -20.43
CA VAL A 917 -12.01 12.16 -20.12
C VAL A 917 -12.22 12.42 -18.63
N PHE A 918 -11.14 12.79 -17.94
CA PHE A 918 -11.10 13.17 -16.53
C PHE A 918 -10.91 14.68 -16.40
N SER A 919 -11.49 15.33 -15.39
CA SER A 919 -11.22 16.75 -15.10
C SER A 919 -10.57 16.91 -13.73
N GLU A 920 -9.45 17.62 -13.71
CA GLU A 920 -8.77 17.97 -12.46
C GLU A 920 -9.51 19.09 -11.71
N LYS A 921 -10.17 20.01 -12.44
CA LYS A 921 -11.00 21.08 -11.86
C LYS A 921 -12.22 20.58 -11.11
N THR A 922 -12.81 19.48 -11.58
CA THR A 922 -13.87 18.77 -10.87
C THR A 922 -13.42 18.42 -9.46
N VAL A 923 -12.22 17.85 -9.29
CA VAL A 923 -11.77 17.36 -7.98
C VAL A 923 -11.48 18.50 -7.01
N THR A 924 -10.84 19.58 -7.48
CA THR A 924 -10.51 20.74 -6.62
C THR A 924 -11.73 21.55 -6.22
N SER A 925 -12.82 21.47 -6.99
CA SER A 925 -14.07 22.21 -6.75
C SER A 925 -15.08 21.50 -5.84
N MET A 926 -14.74 20.32 -5.30
CA MET A 926 -15.60 19.55 -4.40
C MET A 926 -15.20 19.66 -2.93
N PRO A 927 -16.14 19.40 -2.01
CA PRO A 927 -15.81 19.09 -0.63
C PRO A 927 -14.91 17.88 -0.53
N MET A 928 -14.16 17.81 0.56
CA MET A 928 -13.59 16.57 1.06
C MET A 928 -14.75 15.73 1.62
N LEU A 929 -14.97 14.55 1.06
CA LEU A 929 -16.12 13.71 1.36
C LEU A 929 -15.84 12.74 2.52
N ALA A 930 -16.65 12.87 3.57
CA ALA A 930 -16.68 11.95 4.71
C ALA A 930 -18.03 11.20 4.77
N GLY A 931 -18.08 10.00 4.18
CA GLY A 931 -19.33 9.22 4.01
C GLY A 931 -20.15 9.70 2.80
N PRO A 932 -21.18 8.98 2.30
CA PRO A 932 -21.65 7.61 2.54
C PRO A 932 -20.83 6.55 1.76
N PHE A 933 -20.85 5.30 2.24
CA PHE A 933 -20.25 4.16 1.53
C PHE A 933 -21.32 3.39 0.73
N GLU A 934 -21.00 3.02 -0.50
CA GLU A 934 -21.79 2.14 -1.35
C GLU A 934 -21.18 0.74 -1.39
N ARG A 935 -22.05 -0.28 -1.31
CA ARG A 935 -21.70 -1.67 -1.65
C ARG A 935 -21.84 -1.82 -3.16
N THR A 936 -20.83 -2.38 -3.82
CA THR A 936 -20.78 -2.34 -5.29
C THR A 936 -20.78 -3.73 -5.91
N GLN A 937 -19.63 -4.38 -6.03
CA GLN A 937 -19.51 -5.71 -6.62
C GLN A 937 -18.86 -6.70 -5.67
N MET A 938 -19.20 -7.99 -5.85
CA MET A 938 -18.43 -9.06 -5.23
C MET A 938 -17.08 -9.18 -5.93
N TYR A 939 -16.03 -9.42 -5.17
CA TYR A 939 -14.69 -9.74 -5.68
C TYR A 939 -14.22 -11.09 -5.16
N GLN A 940 -13.24 -11.68 -5.84
CA GLN A 940 -12.47 -12.83 -5.37
C GLN A 940 -10.99 -12.47 -5.33
N GLN A 941 -10.27 -13.01 -4.36
CA GLN A 941 -8.81 -12.92 -4.30
C GLN A 941 -8.22 -14.14 -3.58
N TYR A 942 -7.00 -14.51 -3.94
CA TYR A 942 -6.24 -15.52 -3.20
C TYR A 942 -5.71 -14.95 -1.88
N ARG A 943 -5.85 -15.72 -0.81
CA ARG A 943 -5.12 -15.52 0.44
C ARG A 943 -3.71 -16.10 0.32
N PRO A 944 -2.78 -15.70 1.21
CA PRO A 944 -1.45 -16.28 1.20
C PRO A 944 -1.41 -17.81 1.37
N ASP A 945 -2.37 -18.42 2.07
CA ASP A 945 -2.44 -19.88 2.16
C ASP A 945 -2.96 -20.57 0.88
N GLY A 946 -3.25 -19.79 -0.17
CA GLY A 946 -3.76 -20.26 -1.45
C GLY A 946 -5.27 -20.46 -1.48
N THR A 947 -5.98 -20.22 -0.37
CA THR A 947 -7.45 -20.29 -0.33
C THR A 947 -8.10 -19.06 -0.94
N VAL A 948 -9.32 -19.20 -1.46
CA VAL A 948 -10.05 -18.07 -2.05
C VAL A 948 -10.87 -17.32 -0.99
N LEU A 949 -10.71 -15.99 -0.96
CA LEU A 949 -11.60 -15.06 -0.27
C LEU A 949 -12.58 -14.47 -1.28
N SER A 950 -13.86 -14.41 -0.92
CA SER A 950 -14.85 -13.58 -1.60
C SER A 950 -15.38 -12.52 -0.65
N GLY A 951 -15.58 -11.31 -1.15
CA GLY A 951 -16.06 -10.19 -0.34
C GLY A 951 -16.82 -9.15 -1.17
N LEU A 952 -17.46 -8.22 -0.48
CA LEU A 952 -18.12 -7.06 -1.09
C LEU A 952 -17.16 -5.88 -1.10
N ASN A 953 -17.06 -5.21 -2.25
CA ASN A 953 -16.42 -3.90 -2.31
C ASN A 953 -17.32 -2.85 -1.65
N ASN A 954 -16.72 -2.09 -0.73
CA ASN A 954 -17.30 -0.90 -0.14
C ASN A 954 -16.47 0.29 -0.58
N CYS A 955 -17.11 1.33 -1.09
CA CYS A 955 -16.40 2.49 -1.60
C CYS A 955 -17.15 3.78 -1.30
N GLN A 956 -16.48 4.92 -1.40
CA GLN A 956 -17.16 6.20 -1.24
C GLN A 956 -18.10 6.47 -2.42
N THR A 957 -19.31 6.92 -2.09
CA THR A 957 -20.35 7.31 -3.06
C THR A 957 -19.77 8.30 -4.08
N LEU A 958 -20.15 8.17 -5.36
CA LEU A 958 -19.71 8.98 -6.51
C LEU A 958 -18.22 8.87 -6.89
N THR A 959 -17.30 8.78 -5.95
CA THR A 959 -15.86 8.94 -6.25
C THR A 959 -15.23 7.65 -6.77
N TYR A 960 -15.21 6.58 -5.99
CA TYR A 960 -14.49 5.36 -6.37
C TYR A 960 -15.09 4.68 -7.61
N GLU A 961 -16.41 4.45 -7.64
CA GLU A 961 -17.05 3.73 -8.75
C GLU A 961 -16.98 4.50 -10.07
N SER A 962 -17.15 5.83 -10.02
CA SER A 962 -17.13 6.64 -11.22
C SER A 962 -15.76 6.63 -11.91
N PHE A 963 -14.68 6.62 -11.12
CA PHE A 963 -13.32 6.69 -11.62
C PHE A 963 -12.66 5.30 -11.69
N ILE A 964 -12.42 4.66 -10.55
CA ILE A 964 -11.64 3.41 -10.46
C ILE A 964 -12.49 2.19 -10.82
N GLY A 965 -13.71 2.09 -10.30
CA GLY A 965 -14.61 0.97 -10.58
C GLY A 965 -14.93 0.84 -12.07
N ASN A 966 -15.15 1.95 -12.77
CA ASN A 966 -15.38 1.93 -14.20
C ASN A 966 -14.13 1.57 -15.02
N ALA A 967 -12.91 1.79 -14.52
CA ALA A 967 -11.69 1.42 -15.27
C ALA A 967 -11.63 -0.09 -15.57
N THR A 968 -12.07 -0.95 -14.65
CA THR A 968 -12.18 -2.40 -14.94
C THR A 968 -13.25 -2.69 -15.99
N ARG A 969 -14.36 -1.93 -16.01
CA ARG A 969 -15.44 -2.09 -16.99
C ARG A 969 -15.03 -1.62 -18.37
N PHE A 970 -14.25 -0.54 -18.45
CA PHE A 970 -13.69 -0.05 -19.70
C PHE A 970 -12.73 -1.06 -20.32
N ALA A 971 -11.85 -1.66 -19.51
CA ALA A 971 -10.95 -2.71 -19.97
C ALA A 971 -11.67 -3.97 -20.49
N ARG A 972 -12.94 -4.18 -20.09
CA ARG A 972 -13.74 -5.37 -20.42
C ARG A 972 -14.77 -5.13 -21.51
N LEU A 973 -14.92 -3.90 -22.02
CA LEU A 973 -15.95 -3.57 -23.03
C LEU A 973 -15.67 -4.19 -24.40
N GLY A 974 -14.43 -4.67 -24.64
CA GLY A 974 -14.04 -5.36 -25.87
C GLY A 974 -13.28 -4.51 -26.89
N ALA A 975 -12.90 -3.28 -26.54
CA ALA A 975 -12.13 -2.40 -27.41
C ALA A 975 -11.16 -1.51 -26.60
N PRO A 976 -10.04 -1.08 -27.20
CA PRO A 976 -9.05 -0.21 -26.56
C PRO A 976 -9.59 1.19 -26.22
N VAL A 977 -9.18 1.72 -25.07
CA VAL A 977 -9.61 3.03 -24.53
C VAL A 977 -8.41 3.90 -24.17
N ASP A 978 -8.47 5.19 -24.51
CA ASP A 978 -7.46 6.20 -24.12
C ASP A 978 -7.95 7.05 -22.96
N TYR A 979 -7.03 7.46 -22.07
CA TYR A 979 -7.33 8.35 -20.93
C TYR A 979 -6.80 9.76 -21.20
N LEU A 980 -7.70 10.74 -21.20
CA LEU A 980 -7.44 12.15 -21.49
C LEU A 980 -7.79 13.05 -20.30
N LEU A 981 -7.11 14.19 -20.24
CA LEU A 981 -7.46 15.30 -19.36
C LEU A 981 -8.41 16.27 -20.09
N ALA A 982 -9.50 16.68 -19.45
CA ALA A 982 -10.48 17.61 -20.00
C ALA A 982 -9.82 18.96 -20.33
N GLU A 983 -8.92 19.40 -19.46
CA GLU A 983 -8.14 20.62 -19.57
C GLU A 983 -7.11 20.59 -20.72
N ASP A 984 -6.87 19.42 -21.33
CA ASP A 984 -5.98 19.23 -22.49
C ASP A 984 -6.75 19.14 -23.83
N LEU A 985 -8.08 18.93 -23.80
CA LEU A 985 -8.87 18.69 -25.01
C LEU A 985 -8.88 19.85 -26.02
N LYS A 986 -8.65 21.09 -25.58
CA LYS A 986 -8.55 22.23 -26.49
C LYS A 986 -7.36 22.10 -27.44
N ASP A 987 -6.24 21.61 -26.91
CA ASP A 987 -4.97 21.48 -27.62
C ASP A 987 -4.90 20.12 -28.33
N HIS A 988 -5.36 19.07 -27.67
CA HIS A 988 -5.23 17.69 -28.12
C HIS A 988 -6.57 16.90 -28.03
N PRO A 989 -7.59 17.25 -28.82
CA PRO A 989 -8.91 16.60 -28.75
C PRO A 989 -8.95 15.15 -29.26
N GLY A 990 -7.89 14.71 -29.95
CA GLY A 990 -7.82 13.42 -30.64
C GLY A 990 -8.91 13.21 -31.72
N GLU A 991 -8.98 11.98 -32.24
CA GLU A 991 -9.95 11.56 -33.27
C GLU A 991 -10.66 10.27 -32.82
N TYR A 992 -11.59 10.42 -31.88
CA TYR A 992 -12.35 9.31 -31.32
C TYR A 992 -13.77 9.25 -31.88
N LYS A 993 -14.33 8.05 -31.95
CA LYS A 993 -15.74 7.83 -32.29
C LYS A 993 -16.64 8.05 -31.08
N MET A 994 -16.11 7.83 -29.88
CA MET A 994 -16.82 7.99 -28.62
C MET A 994 -15.94 8.66 -27.58
N TYR A 995 -16.49 9.67 -26.90
CA TYR A 995 -15.88 10.34 -25.75
C TYR A 995 -16.75 10.08 -24.52
N ILE A 996 -16.15 9.63 -23.43
CA ILE A 996 -16.80 9.37 -22.13
C ILE A 996 -16.30 10.43 -21.15
N PHE A 997 -17.14 11.39 -20.81
CA PHE A 997 -16.81 12.46 -19.87
C PHE A 997 -17.23 12.04 -18.45
N LEU A 998 -16.25 11.69 -17.62
CA LEU A 998 -16.49 11.24 -16.25
C LEU A 998 -16.57 12.43 -15.30
N ASN A 999 -17.75 12.66 -14.73
CA ASN A 999 -17.99 13.66 -13.69
C ASN A 999 -17.43 15.06 -14.01
N CYS A 1000 -17.37 15.46 -15.29
CA CYS A 1000 -16.87 16.76 -15.72
C CYS A 1000 -17.92 17.87 -15.42
N PHE A 1001 -18.27 18.05 -14.15
CA PHE A 1001 -19.33 18.98 -13.73
C PHE A 1001 -18.85 20.43 -13.67
N VAL A 1002 -17.54 20.68 -13.62
CA VAL A 1002 -16.95 22.01 -13.81
C VAL A 1002 -16.34 22.12 -15.19
N TYR A 1003 -16.52 23.26 -15.85
CA TYR A 1003 -15.83 23.58 -17.09
C TYR A 1003 -15.48 25.06 -17.20
N ASP A 1004 -14.54 25.37 -18.09
CA ASP A 1004 -14.18 26.73 -18.47
C ASP A 1004 -14.45 26.98 -19.96
N GLN A 1005 -14.10 28.19 -20.42
CA GLN A 1005 -14.34 28.58 -21.81
C GLN A 1005 -13.53 27.73 -22.81
N ASP A 1006 -12.35 27.26 -22.43
CA ASP A 1006 -11.48 26.47 -23.31
C ASP A 1006 -12.03 25.06 -23.52
N PHE A 1007 -12.50 24.42 -22.45
CA PHE A 1007 -13.17 23.14 -22.53
C PHE A 1007 -14.49 23.24 -23.31
N LEU A 1008 -15.28 24.32 -23.11
CA LEU A 1008 -16.48 24.55 -23.90
C LEU A 1008 -16.19 24.63 -25.40
N LEU A 1009 -15.17 25.40 -25.80
CA LEU A 1009 -14.77 25.53 -27.20
C LEU A 1009 -14.30 24.20 -27.79
N ALA A 1010 -13.62 23.37 -27.01
CA ALA A 1010 -13.25 22.02 -27.43
C ALA A 1010 -14.48 21.15 -27.70
N VAL A 1011 -15.46 21.16 -26.79
CA VAL A 1011 -16.71 20.38 -26.91
C VAL A 1011 -17.57 20.90 -28.06
N GLU A 1012 -17.65 22.20 -28.29
CA GLU A 1012 -18.32 22.79 -29.45
C GLU A 1012 -17.76 22.25 -30.77
N LYS A 1013 -16.43 22.14 -30.88
CA LYS A 1013 -15.78 21.51 -32.05
C LYS A 1013 -16.11 20.01 -32.14
N LEU A 1014 -16.19 19.31 -31.02
CA LEU A 1014 -16.57 17.89 -31.00
C LEU A 1014 -18.02 17.68 -31.45
N ARG A 1015 -18.95 18.57 -31.08
CA ARG A 1015 -20.36 18.50 -31.55
C ARG A 1015 -20.48 18.58 -33.09
N GLN A 1016 -19.52 19.23 -33.75
CA GLN A 1016 -19.45 19.32 -35.21
C GLN A 1016 -18.87 18.05 -35.89
N ARG A 1017 -18.52 17.02 -35.14
CA ARG A 1017 -18.02 15.74 -35.64
C ARG A 1017 -19.09 14.67 -35.58
N GLU A 1018 -18.94 13.63 -36.41
CA GLU A 1018 -19.74 12.41 -36.32
C GLU A 1018 -19.15 11.50 -35.23
N CYS A 1019 -19.42 11.85 -33.98
CA CYS A 1019 -19.02 11.10 -32.81
C CYS A 1019 -20.12 11.08 -31.74
N THR A 1020 -19.94 10.24 -30.72
CA THR A 1020 -20.79 10.21 -29.54
C THR A 1020 -20.11 10.89 -28.36
N LEU A 1021 -20.82 11.78 -27.68
CA LEU A 1021 -20.39 12.44 -26.44
C LEU A 1021 -21.22 11.87 -25.29
N PHE A 1022 -20.65 10.93 -24.55
CA PHE A 1022 -21.30 10.29 -23.41
C PHE A 1022 -20.93 10.98 -22.11
N TRP A 1023 -21.92 11.60 -21.46
CA TRP A 1023 -21.76 12.40 -20.27
C TRP A 1023 -22.25 11.67 -19.02
N VAL A 1024 -21.39 11.55 -18.02
CA VAL A 1024 -21.68 10.84 -16.77
C VAL A 1024 -21.95 11.83 -15.62
N TYR A 1025 -23.07 11.60 -14.92
CA TYR A 1025 -23.58 12.26 -13.72
C TYR A 1025 -24.04 13.73 -13.85
N ALA A 1026 -23.13 14.71 -13.76
CA ALA A 1026 -23.49 16.12 -13.60
C ALA A 1026 -22.75 17.06 -14.57
N PRO A 1027 -22.61 16.70 -15.87
CA PRO A 1027 -21.75 17.39 -16.82
C PRO A 1027 -22.06 18.88 -16.93
N GLY A 1028 -21.06 19.72 -16.74
CA GLY A 1028 -21.15 21.17 -16.88
C GLY A 1028 -22.17 21.87 -15.97
N TYR A 1029 -22.50 21.29 -14.81
CA TYR A 1029 -23.41 21.95 -13.87
C TYR A 1029 -22.85 23.30 -13.39
N THR A 1030 -21.53 23.36 -13.21
CA THR A 1030 -20.80 24.53 -12.74
C THR A 1030 -20.07 25.23 -13.88
N PHE A 1031 -20.36 26.51 -14.08
CA PHE A 1031 -19.61 27.40 -14.97
C PHE A 1031 -19.55 28.79 -14.34
N ASP A 1032 -18.39 29.46 -14.44
CA ASP A 1032 -18.18 30.83 -13.94
C ASP A 1032 -18.70 31.03 -12.49
N GLY A 1033 -18.40 30.04 -11.64
CA GLY A 1033 -18.73 30.11 -10.22
C GLY A 1033 -20.19 29.87 -9.83
N ARG A 1034 -21.02 29.44 -10.78
CA ARG A 1034 -22.44 29.21 -10.54
C ARG A 1034 -22.89 27.83 -10.98
N ASN A 1035 -23.73 27.21 -10.17
CA ASN A 1035 -24.43 25.99 -10.54
C ASN A 1035 -25.75 26.31 -11.27
N SER A 1036 -25.96 25.70 -12.44
CA SER A 1036 -27.19 25.86 -13.22
C SER A 1036 -27.36 24.75 -14.25
N THR A 1037 -28.60 24.31 -14.48
CA THR A 1037 -28.89 23.39 -15.59
C THR A 1037 -28.76 24.05 -16.96
N GLU A 1038 -28.83 25.38 -17.04
CA GLU A 1038 -28.55 26.12 -18.28
C GLU A 1038 -27.06 25.98 -18.68
N ASN A 1039 -26.16 25.92 -17.69
CA ASN A 1039 -24.75 25.65 -17.94
C ASN A 1039 -24.54 24.24 -18.52
N MET A 1040 -25.29 23.25 -18.01
CA MET A 1040 -25.24 21.88 -18.51
C MET A 1040 -25.72 21.83 -19.96
N LYS A 1041 -26.81 22.54 -20.30
CA LYS A 1041 -27.32 22.65 -21.67
C LYS A 1041 -26.29 23.30 -22.59
N ARG A 1042 -25.64 24.38 -22.15
CA ARG A 1042 -24.60 25.06 -22.92
C ARG A 1042 -23.45 24.12 -23.29
N LEU A 1043 -22.94 23.35 -22.31
CA LEU A 1043 -21.84 22.41 -22.54
C LEU A 1043 -22.26 21.18 -23.37
N THR A 1044 -23.34 20.50 -22.95
CA THR A 1044 -23.71 19.19 -23.49
C THR A 1044 -24.60 19.26 -24.74
N GLY A 1045 -25.33 20.36 -24.90
CA GLY A 1045 -26.42 20.53 -25.86
C GLY A 1045 -27.75 19.90 -25.40
N ILE A 1046 -27.82 19.35 -24.18
CA ILE A 1046 -28.99 18.62 -23.67
C ILE A 1046 -29.74 19.48 -22.66
N SER A 1047 -31.06 19.61 -22.82
CA SER A 1047 -31.91 20.25 -21.81
C SER A 1047 -32.10 19.30 -20.62
N LEU A 1048 -31.68 19.74 -19.44
CA LEU A 1048 -31.68 18.96 -18.20
C LEU A 1048 -32.44 19.73 -17.10
N ALA A 1049 -33.04 18.98 -16.17
CA ALA A 1049 -33.60 19.52 -14.94
C ALA A 1049 -32.99 18.82 -13.73
N LYS A 1050 -32.87 19.56 -12.62
CA LYS A 1050 -32.48 19.02 -11.32
C LYS A 1050 -33.71 18.38 -10.66
N SER A 1051 -33.52 17.23 -10.03
CA SER A 1051 -34.53 16.60 -9.17
C SER A 1051 -34.71 17.42 -7.89
N ASP A 1052 -35.96 17.66 -7.49
CA ASP A 1052 -36.29 18.37 -6.25
C ASP A 1052 -35.92 17.56 -4.99
N GLU A 1053 -35.67 16.25 -5.16
CA GLU A 1053 -35.42 15.33 -4.06
C GLU A 1053 -34.22 14.42 -4.36
N PRO A 1054 -33.49 13.96 -3.32
CA PRO A 1054 -32.40 13.00 -3.49
C PRO A 1054 -32.87 11.69 -4.14
N LEU A 1055 -32.15 11.24 -5.16
CA LEU A 1055 -32.46 10.01 -5.88
C LEU A 1055 -31.35 8.98 -5.70
N VAL A 1056 -31.72 7.73 -5.95
CA VAL A 1056 -30.76 6.64 -6.16
C VAL A 1056 -30.14 6.80 -7.57
N PRO A 1057 -28.80 6.71 -7.74
CA PRO A 1057 -28.13 6.82 -9.04
C PRO A 1057 -28.29 5.54 -9.86
N ALA A 1058 -29.53 5.17 -10.16
CA ALA A 1058 -29.88 3.98 -10.93
C ALA A 1058 -30.95 4.28 -11.97
N VAL A 1059 -30.87 3.58 -13.10
CA VAL A 1059 -31.85 3.64 -14.18
C VAL A 1059 -32.34 2.24 -14.54
N LYS A 1060 -33.62 2.15 -14.87
CA LYS A 1060 -34.22 0.99 -15.51
C LYS A 1060 -34.10 1.14 -17.02
N LEU A 1061 -33.30 0.27 -17.64
CA LEU A 1061 -33.08 0.21 -19.08
C LEU A 1061 -34.34 -0.30 -19.81
N ARG A 1062 -34.41 -0.10 -21.12
CA ARG A 1062 -35.53 -0.56 -21.98
C ARG A 1062 -35.79 -2.07 -21.90
N ASN A 1063 -34.76 -2.87 -21.65
CA ASN A 1063 -34.87 -4.31 -21.48
C ASN A 1063 -35.39 -4.73 -20.08
N GLY A 1064 -35.70 -3.76 -19.21
CA GLY A 1064 -36.21 -3.96 -17.87
C GLY A 1064 -35.15 -4.15 -16.77
N GLN A 1065 -33.87 -4.27 -17.14
CA GLN A 1065 -32.75 -4.39 -16.19
C GLN A 1065 -32.43 -3.05 -15.53
N TRP A 1066 -31.94 -3.10 -14.29
CA TRP A 1066 -31.46 -1.93 -13.57
C TRP A 1066 -29.94 -1.82 -13.69
N MET A 1067 -29.45 -0.62 -14.03
CA MET A 1067 -28.04 -0.26 -14.03
C MET A 1067 -27.81 0.85 -12.98
N GLY A 1068 -26.73 0.78 -12.22
CA GLY A 1068 -26.32 1.80 -11.25
C GLY A 1068 -26.30 1.39 -9.78
N GLY A 1069 -25.79 2.30 -8.95
CA GLY A 1069 -25.70 2.14 -7.50
C GLY A 1069 -27.11 2.19 -6.90
N ARG A 1070 -27.60 1.10 -6.32
CA ARG A 1070 -29.00 0.95 -5.87
C ARG A 1070 -29.20 1.11 -4.36
N THR A 1071 -28.16 1.48 -3.62
CA THR A 1071 -28.17 1.47 -2.14
C THR A 1071 -28.18 2.84 -1.48
N THR A 1072 -27.73 3.88 -2.17
CA THR A 1072 -27.54 5.21 -1.56
C THR A 1072 -28.28 6.26 -2.36
N ARG A 1073 -28.96 7.18 -1.66
CA ARG A 1073 -29.59 8.36 -2.24
C ARG A 1073 -28.68 9.56 -2.04
N PHE A 1074 -28.52 10.40 -3.04
CA PHE A 1074 -27.82 11.68 -2.89
C PHE A 1074 -28.46 12.77 -3.75
N ALA A 1075 -28.01 14.00 -3.53
CA ALA A 1075 -28.35 15.17 -4.34
C ALA A 1075 -27.09 15.98 -4.68
N PRO A 1076 -27.10 16.78 -5.77
CA PRO A 1076 -28.17 16.87 -6.76
C PRO A 1076 -28.23 15.64 -7.68
N CYS A 1077 -29.40 15.35 -8.24
CA CYS A 1077 -29.57 14.40 -9.35
C CYS A 1077 -30.24 15.11 -10.52
N PHE A 1078 -29.99 14.65 -11.75
CA PHE A 1078 -30.48 15.31 -12.97
C PHE A 1078 -31.20 14.31 -13.89
N TYR A 1079 -32.14 14.83 -14.69
CA TYR A 1079 -32.86 14.08 -15.71
C TYR A 1079 -33.07 14.93 -16.96
N VAL A 1080 -33.23 14.27 -18.10
CA VAL A 1080 -33.42 14.93 -19.41
C VAL A 1080 -34.86 15.41 -19.56
N THR A 1081 -35.00 16.67 -20.00
CA THR A 1081 -36.29 17.31 -20.30
C THR A 1081 -36.46 17.65 -21.78
N ASP A 1082 -35.47 17.31 -22.61
CA ASP A 1082 -35.53 17.51 -24.05
C ASP A 1082 -36.64 16.65 -24.68
N PRO A 1083 -37.66 17.25 -25.34
CA PRO A 1083 -38.78 16.51 -25.90
C PRO A 1083 -38.38 15.60 -27.06
N ASN A 1084 -37.23 15.84 -27.69
CA ASN A 1084 -36.70 15.03 -28.80
C ASN A 1084 -35.72 13.96 -28.33
N ALA A 1085 -35.53 13.79 -27.02
CA ALA A 1085 -34.61 12.81 -26.49
C ALA A 1085 -35.08 11.37 -26.73
N GLU A 1086 -34.17 10.54 -27.22
CA GLU A 1086 -34.33 9.09 -27.20
C GLU A 1086 -34.08 8.60 -25.76
N VAL A 1087 -35.15 8.27 -25.03
CA VAL A 1087 -35.05 7.73 -23.66
C VAL A 1087 -34.53 6.29 -23.68
N LEU A 1088 -33.33 6.07 -23.16
CA LEU A 1088 -32.67 4.75 -23.08
C LEU A 1088 -32.91 4.07 -21.72
N GLY A 1089 -33.15 4.85 -20.67
CA GLY A 1089 -33.50 4.36 -19.34
C GLY A 1089 -34.13 5.44 -18.47
N VAL A 1090 -34.96 5.01 -17.51
CA VAL A 1090 -35.68 5.91 -16.60
C VAL A 1090 -35.25 5.69 -15.15
N ASN A 1091 -35.20 6.75 -14.35
CA ASN A 1091 -34.90 6.67 -12.92
C ASN A 1091 -36.08 6.08 -12.13
N GLU A 1092 -35.95 6.01 -10.80
CA GLU A 1092 -37.00 5.50 -9.91
C GLU A 1092 -38.32 6.29 -9.93
N LEU A 1093 -38.29 7.55 -10.36
CA LEU A 1093 -39.46 8.41 -10.56
C LEU A 1093 -40.05 8.30 -11.98
N GLY A 1094 -39.48 7.45 -12.84
CA GLY A 1094 -39.88 7.31 -14.23
C GLY A 1094 -39.40 8.45 -15.15
N GLN A 1095 -38.50 9.31 -14.66
CA GLN A 1095 -37.94 10.41 -15.46
C GLN A 1095 -36.77 9.91 -16.32
N PRO A 1096 -36.48 10.53 -17.49
CA PRO A 1096 -35.36 10.16 -18.36
C PRO A 1096 -33.97 10.38 -17.71
N GLY A 1097 -33.49 9.39 -16.96
CA GLY A 1097 -32.17 9.41 -16.32
C GLY A 1097 -31.03 8.98 -17.25
N LEU A 1098 -31.35 8.31 -18.36
CA LEU A 1098 -30.40 7.95 -19.42
C LEU A 1098 -31.07 8.21 -20.77
N ALA A 1099 -30.55 9.16 -21.55
CA ALA A 1099 -31.14 9.49 -22.86
C ALA A 1099 -30.12 10.07 -23.84
N ALA A 1100 -30.40 9.87 -25.13
CA ALA A 1100 -29.60 10.37 -26.25
C ALA A 1100 -30.33 11.51 -26.97
N VAL A 1101 -29.58 12.55 -27.37
CA VAL A 1101 -30.06 13.70 -28.14
C VAL A 1101 -29.09 13.93 -29.30
N ARG A 1102 -29.63 14.10 -30.51
CA ARG A 1102 -28.85 14.62 -31.63
C ARG A 1102 -28.74 16.13 -31.44
N THR A 1103 -27.55 16.62 -31.11
CA THR A 1103 -27.32 18.06 -30.85
C THR A 1103 -26.99 18.78 -32.14
N GLU A 1104 -25.89 18.38 -32.78
CA GLU A 1104 -25.42 18.87 -34.07
C GLU A 1104 -25.15 17.64 -34.97
N ARG A 1105 -23.91 17.44 -35.41
CA ARG A 1105 -23.49 16.18 -36.06
C ARG A 1105 -23.29 15.07 -35.02
N ALA A 1106 -22.87 15.43 -33.81
CA ALA A 1106 -22.65 14.49 -32.73
C ALA A 1106 -23.96 13.99 -32.08
N GLU A 1107 -23.90 12.79 -31.53
CA GLU A 1107 -24.91 12.26 -30.62
C GLU A 1107 -24.45 12.48 -29.18
N SER A 1108 -25.16 13.33 -28.44
CA SER A 1108 -24.90 13.54 -27.01
C SER A 1108 -25.76 12.61 -26.18
N ILE A 1109 -25.16 11.86 -25.25
CA ILE A 1109 -25.86 10.94 -24.36
C ILE A 1109 -25.61 11.36 -22.93
N PHE A 1110 -26.66 11.54 -22.14
CA PHE A 1110 -26.56 11.84 -20.71
C PHE A 1110 -26.90 10.60 -19.88
N SER A 1111 -26.13 10.32 -18.83
CA SER A 1111 -26.42 9.33 -17.78
C SER A 1111 -26.36 9.98 -16.40
N CYS A 1112 -27.44 9.90 -15.63
CA CYS A 1112 -27.43 10.25 -14.21
C CYS A 1112 -26.70 9.21 -13.33
N VAL A 1113 -26.34 8.06 -13.91
CA VAL A 1113 -25.68 6.93 -13.26
C VAL A 1113 -24.17 6.98 -13.51
N TYR A 1114 -23.38 6.76 -12.47
CA TYR A 1114 -21.92 6.67 -12.55
C TYR A 1114 -21.36 5.25 -12.36
N GLN A 1115 -22.16 4.29 -11.88
CA GLN A 1115 -21.79 2.87 -11.88
C GLN A 1115 -22.35 2.22 -13.15
N LEU A 1116 -21.51 2.10 -14.17
CA LEU A 1116 -21.88 1.60 -15.50
C LEU A 1116 -21.82 0.06 -15.54
N ASP A 1117 -22.39 -0.55 -16.57
CA ASP A 1117 -22.31 -2.00 -16.82
C ASP A 1117 -21.53 -2.31 -18.10
N THR A 1118 -20.68 -3.36 -18.08
CA THR A 1118 -19.87 -3.76 -19.24
C THR A 1118 -20.72 -4.06 -20.49
N PRO A 1119 -21.82 -4.85 -20.43
CA PRO A 1119 -22.65 -5.10 -21.61
C PRO A 1119 -23.25 -3.84 -22.22
N PHE A 1120 -23.65 -2.87 -21.39
CA PHE A 1120 -24.14 -1.57 -21.85
C PHE A 1120 -23.04 -0.80 -22.58
N LEU A 1121 -21.83 -0.75 -22.02
CA LEU A 1121 -20.68 -0.09 -22.65
C LEU A 1121 -20.30 -0.73 -23.99
N THR A 1122 -20.32 -2.06 -24.08
CA THR A 1122 -20.07 -2.78 -25.33
C THR A 1122 -21.11 -2.45 -26.40
N GLU A 1123 -22.41 -2.46 -26.04
CA GLU A 1123 -23.48 -2.14 -26.99
C GLU A 1123 -23.43 -0.68 -27.43
N LEU A 1124 -23.12 0.23 -26.50
CA LEU A 1124 -22.92 1.63 -26.83
C LEU A 1124 -21.73 1.82 -27.78
N ALA A 1125 -20.59 1.17 -27.53
CA ALA A 1125 -19.44 1.21 -28.43
C ALA A 1125 -19.80 0.69 -29.84
N LYS A 1126 -20.58 -0.39 -29.96
CA LYS A 1126 -21.08 -0.89 -31.26
C LYS A 1126 -21.96 0.12 -31.97
N ARG A 1127 -22.89 0.78 -31.26
CA ARG A 1127 -23.74 1.86 -31.80
C ARG A 1127 -22.91 2.99 -32.41
N THR A 1128 -21.74 3.28 -31.85
CA THR A 1128 -20.81 4.31 -32.38
C THR A 1128 -19.91 3.82 -33.54
N GLY A 1129 -20.02 2.55 -33.94
CA GLY A 1129 -19.19 1.95 -34.98
C GLY A 1129 -17.74 1.68 -34.55
N VAL A 1130 -17.47 1.56 -33.26
CA VAL A 1130 -16.16 1.09 -32.76
C VAL A 1130 -15.99 -0.40 -33.09
N HIS A 1131 -14.79 -0.79 -33.51
CA HIS A 1131 -14.45 -2.19 -33.72
C HIS A 1131 -14.33 -2.90 -32.37
N ILE A 1132 -15.12 -3.95 -32.17
CA ILE A 1132 -15.09 -4.79 -30.98
C ILE A 1132 -14.22 -6.02 -31.26
N TYR A 1133 -13.08 -6.10 -30.58
CA TYR A 1133 -12.14 -7.21 -30.69
C TYR A 1133 -12.64 -8.45 -29.98
N SER A 1134 -13.26 -8.31 -28.80
CA SER A 1134 -13.69 -9.44 -27.96
C SER A 1134 -15.00 -9.12 -27.26
N GLU A 1135 -15.94 -10.05 -27.27
CA GLU A 1135 -17.22 -9.93 -26.54
C GLU A 1135 -17.22 -10.81 -25.27
N ASN A 1136 -16.07 -11.38 -24.91
CA ASN A 1136 -15.94 -12.34 -23.81
C ASN A 1136 -15.95 -11.69 -22.42
N SER A 1137 -16.00 -10.35 -22.34
CA SER A 1137 -15.95 -9.56 -21.09
C SER A 1137 -14.69 -9.77 -20.23
N ASP A 1138 -13.61 -10.25 -20.85
CA ASP A 1138 -12.26 -10.35 -20.29
C ASP A 1138 -11.52 -9.01 -20.43
N PRO A 1139 -10.68 -8.61 -19.45
CA PRO A 1139 -9.77 -7.48 -19.61
C PRO A 1139 -8.91 -7.63 -20.86
N MET A 1140 -8.91 -6.60 -21.73
CA MET A 1140 -8.17 -6.61 -22.97
C MET A 1140 -7.69 -5.21 -23.37
N GLU A 1141 -6.60 -5.15 -24.13
CA GLU A 1141 -6.06 -3.92 -24.71
C GLU A 1141 -5.50 -4.23 -26.10
N ALA A 1142 -5.51 -3.25 -27.01
CA ALA A 1142 -5.02 -3.46 -28.37
C ALA A 1142 -4.46 -2.18 -29.01
N ASN A 1143 -3.47 -2.31 -29.88
CA ASN A 1143 -3.05 -1.24 -30.79
C ASN A 1143 -3.21 -1.69 -32.25
N ALA A 1144 -2.56 -1.02 -33.21
CA ALA A 1144 -2.65 -1.36 -34.63
C ALA A 1144 -2.05 -2.73 -35.02
N ALA A 1145 -1.32 -3.40 -34.13
CA ALA A 1145 -0.70 -4.70 -34.40
C ALA A 1145 -0.65 -5.67 -33.20
N LEU A 1146 -1.03 -5.25 -31.99
CA LEU A 1146 -1.01 -6.06 -30.78
C LEU A 1146 -2.39 -6.18 -30.15
N ILE A 1147 -2.63 -7.33 -29.53
CA ILE A 1147 -3.78 -7.62 -28.67
C ILE A 1147 -3.28 -8.31 -27.40
N SER A 1148 -3.47 -7.67 -26.25
CA SER A 1148 -3.31 -8.28 -24.92
C SER A 1148 -4.68 -8.71 -24.39
N LEU A 1149 -4.77 -9.91 -23.84
CA LEU A 1149 -5.99 -10.44 -23.21
C LEU A 1149 -5.63 -11.20 -21.94
N HIS A 1150 -6.32 -10.90 -20.84
CA HIS A 1150 -6.23 -11.62 -19.58
C HIS A 1150 -7.54 -12.33 -19.28
N ALA A 1151 -7.50 -13.66 -19.14
CA ALA A 1151 -8.70 -14.47 -18.98
C ALA A 1151 -9.29 -14.31 -17.57
N ARG A 1152 -10.29 -13.45 -17.40
CA ARG A 1152 -11.10 -13.41 -16.18
C ARG A 1152 -11.97 -14.65 -16.07
N PHE A 1153 -12.41 -15.18 -17.21
CA PHE A 1153 -13.19 -16.41 -17.32
C PHE A 1153 -12.38 -17.46 -18.08
N ALA A 1154 -12.44 -18.73 -17.67
CA ALA A 1154 -11.87 -19.81 -18.47
C ALA A 1154 -12.70 -20.09 -19.73
N GLY A 1155 -12.11 -20.79 -20.70
CA GLY A 1155 -12.81 -21.36 -21.85
C GLY A 1155 -12.35 -20.80 -23.19
N LEU A 1156 -13.08 -21.19 -24.24
CA LEU A 1156 -12.82 -20.78 -25.61
C LEU A 1156 -13.06 -19.27 -25.79
N LYS A 1157 -12.03 -18.56 -26.27
CA LYS A 1157 -12.06 -17.13 -26.58
C LYS A 1157 -12.08 -16.92 -28.08
N THR A 1158 -12.89 -15.98 -28.54
CA THR A 1158 -12.89 -15.50 -29.94
C THR A 1158 -12.43 -14.05 -29.99
N VAL A 1159 -11.48 -13.76 -30.87
CA VAL A 1159 -10.97 -12.41 -31.13
C VAL A 1159 -11.22 -12.05 -32.60
N LYS A 1160 -11.87 -10.90 -32.85
CA LYS A 1160 -12.14 -10.33 -34.17
C LYS A 1160 -11.08 -9.29 -34.51
N LEU A 1161 -10.47 -9.41 -35.68
CA LEU A 1161 -9.45 -8.50 -36.18
C LEU A 1161 -10.07 -7.44 -37.10
N PRO A 1162 -9.47 -6.24 -37.17
CA PRO A 1162 -9.98 -5.17 -38.03
C PRO A 1162 -9.75 -5.45 -39.53
N ARG A 1163 -8.93 -6.45 -39.87
CA ARG A 1163 -8.60 -6.89 -41.23
C ARG A 1163 -8.10 -8.33 -41.22
N LYS A 1164 -8.08 -8.98 -42.39
CA LYS A 1164 -7.39 -10.27 -42.56
C LYS A 1164 -5.88 -10.11 -42.44
N THR A 1165 -5.26 -10.99 -41.68
CA THR A 1165 -3.81 -10.98 -41.42
C THR A 1165 -3.35 -12.30 -40.81
N ASN A 1166 -2.03 -12.47 -40.66
CA ASN A 1166 -1.46 -13.53 -39.82
C ASN A 1166 -1.47 -13.12 -38.34
N VAL A 1167 -1.56 -14.12 -37.45
CA VAL A 1167 -1.56 -13.94 -35.98
C VAL A 1167 -0.48 -14.80 -35.35
N LEU A 1168 0.42 -14.17 -34.61
CA LEU A 1168 1.46 -14.77 -33.80
C LEU A 1168 1.07 -14.71 -32.32
N ASP A 1169 1.10 -15.86 -31.65
CA ASP A 1169 1.14 -15.92 -30.19
C ASP A 1169 2.57 -15.61 -29.72
N VAL A 1170 2.76 -14.45 -29.10
CA VAL A 1170 4.08 -13.91 -28.74
C VAL A 1170 4.71 -14.75 -27.63
N PHE A 1171 3.94 -15.13 -26.60
CA PHE A 1171 4.49 -15.88 -25.48
C PHE A 1171 4.81 -17.34 -25.85
N ASN A 1172 4.04 -17.96 -26.74
CA ASN A 1172 4.31 -19.34 -27.18
C ASN A 1172 5.15 -19.43 -28.46
N GLY A 1173 5.45 -18.30 -29.12
CA GLY A 1173 6.34 -18.25 -30.28
C GLY A 1173 5.84 -19.04 -31.49
N ARG A 1174 4.53 -18.95 -31.81
CA ARG A 1174 3.93 -19.69 -32.94
C ARG A 1174 2.83 -18.92 -33.66
N ILE A 1175 2.77 -19.06 -34.98
CA ILE A 1175 1.64 -18.58 -35.78
C ILE A 1175 0.41 -19.45 -35.47
N ILE A 1176 -0.68 -18.82 -35.04
CA ILE A 1176 -1.94 -19.50 -34.66
C ILE A 1176 -3.06 -19.31 -35.69
N ALA A 1177 -2.96 -18.30 -36.55
CA ALA A 1177 -3.89 -18.08 -37.66
C ALA A 1177 -3.15 -17.44 -38.85
N ARG A 1178 -3.60 -17.74 -40.07
CA ARG A 1178 -3.09 -17.16 -41.32
C ARG A 1178 -4.24 -16.60 -42.14
N ASP A 1179 -4.03 -15.43 -42.74
CA ASP A 1179 -5.04 -14.72 -43.56
C ASP A 1179 -6.45 -14.71 -42.91
N ALA A 1180 -6.49 -14.45 -41.61
CA ALA A 1180 -7.70 -14.55 -40.80
C ALA A 1180 -8.15 -13.16 -40.34
N ASP A 1181 -9.46 -12.92 -40.34
CA ASP A 1181 -10.11 -11.75 -39.74
C ASP A 1181 -10.66 -12.04 -38.33
N SER A 1182 -10.49 -13.28 -37.86
CA SER A 1182 -10.81 -13.71 -36.51
C SER A 1182 -10.04 -14.98 -36.18
N PHE A 1183 -9.83 -15.24 -34.89
CA PHE A 1183 -9.22 -16.48 -34.42
C PHE A 1183 -9.80 -16.88 -33.07
N THR A 1184 -9.69 -18.18 -32.76
CA THR A 1184 -10.12 -18.75 -31.49
C THR A 1184 -8.98 -19.46 -30.78
N PHE A 1185 -9.00 -19.42 -29.45
CA PHE A 1185 -8.03 -20.13 -28.61
C PHE A 1185 -8.66 -20.47 -27.26
N GLU A 1186 -8.20 -21.55 -26.64
CA GLU A 1186 -8.63 -21.95 -25.31
C GLU A 1186 -7.81 -21.20 -24.26
N ALA A 1187 -8.46 -20.45 -23.37
CA ALA A 1187 -7.79 -19.71 -22.31
C ALA A 1187 -8.11 -20.31 -20.94
N PRO A 1188 -7.12 -20.87 -20.22
CA PRO A 1188 -7.28 -21.22 -18.81
C PRO A 1188 -7.66 -20.01 -17.96
N LEU A 1189 -8.29 -20.26 -16.82
CA LEU A 1189 -8.60 -19.21 -15.83
C LEU A 1189 -7.32 -18.43 -15.47
N HIS A 1190 -7.42 -17.10 -15.53
CA HIS A 1190 -6.35 -16.14 -15.25
C HIS A 1190 -5.13 -16.19 -16.17
N SER A 1191 -5.16 -16.95 -17.25
CA SER A 1191 -4.06 -16.95 -18.22
C SER A 1191 -3.95 -15.61 -18.97
N SER A 1192 -2.72 -15.16 -19.21
CA SER A 1192 -2.45 -13.93 -19.96
C SER A 1192 -1.80 -14.19 -21.31
N TRP A 1193 -2.30 -13.51 -22.34
CA TRP A 1193 -1.94 -13.72 -23.73
C TRP A 1193 -1.58 -12.41 -24.41
N LEU A 1194 -0.56 -12.46 -25.27
CA LEU A 1194 -0.17 -11.37 -26.15
C LEU A 1194 -0.08 -11.89 -27.58
N PHE A 1195 -0.89 -11.31 -28.46
CA PHE A 1195 -0.92 -11.65 -29.87
C PHE A 1195 -0.40 -10.49 -30.70
N TYR A 1196 0.45 -10.80 -31.67
CA TYR A 1196 0.81 -9.89 -32.75
C TYR A 1196 0.00 -10.24 -33.99
N TYR A 1197 -0.66 -9.27 -34.59
CA TYR A 1197 -1.42 -9.43 -35.83
C TYR A 1197 -0.86 -8.50 -36.90
N GLY A 1198 -0.25 -9.08 -37.94
CA GLY A 1198 0.38 -8.34 -39.03
C GLY A 1198 0.84 -9.26 -40.15
N ASP A 1199 0.99 -8.71 -41.36
CA ASP A 1199 1.42 -9.50 -42.53
C ASP A 1199 2.89 -9.95 -42.40
N ASP A 1200 3.66 -9.21 -41.60
CA ASP A 1200 5.04 -9.44 -41.20
C ASP A 1200 5.17 -10.27 -39.90
N ALA A 1201 4.13 -10.98 -39.46
CA ALA A 1201 4.18 -11.86 -38.29
C ALA A 1201 5.26 -12.95 -38.39
N ASP A 1202 5.51 -13.49 -39.59
CA ASP A 1202 6.59 -14.46 -39.81
C ASP A 1202 7.99 -13.82 -39.65
N ASP A 1203 8.15 -12.52 -39.94
CA ASP A 1203 9.42 -11.81 -39.75
C ASP A 1203 9.68 -11.54 -38.26
N LEU A 1204 8.63 -11.16 -37.51
CA LEU A 1204 8.70 -11.06 -36.06
C LEU A 1204 9.03 -12.42 -35.44
N LEU A 1205 8.38 -13.51 -35.86
CA LEU A 1205 8.67 -14.85 -35.35
C LEU A 1205 10.14 -15.23 -35.57
N LYS A 1206 10.71 -14.95 -36.74
CA LYS A 1206 12.15 -15.17 -37.00
C LYS A 1206 13.04 -14.38 -36.05
N LYS A 1207 12.74 -13.08 -35.84
CA LYS A 1207 13.47 -12.24 -34.87
C LYS A 1207 13.33 -12.77 -33.44
N MET A 1208 12.15 -13.24 -33.07
CA MET A 1208 11.88 -13.84 -31.76
C MET A 1208 12.55 -15.20 -31.58
N GLN A 1209 12.86 -15.93 -32.65
CA GLN A 1209 13.61 -17.19 -32.61
C GLN A 1209 15.13 -16.98 -32.67
N GLY A 1210 15.62 -15.75 -32.85
CA GLY A 1210 17.00 -15.35 -32.63
C GLY A 1210 18.05 -16.34 -33.16
N ARG A 1211 18.06 -16.49 -34.49
CA ARG A 1211 19.30 -16.67 -35.26
C ARG A 1211 19.95 -15.31 -35.50
#